data_AF-A0A9X4L5Q9-F1
#
_entry.id   AF-A0A9X4L5Q9-F1
#
_cell.length_a   1.000
_cell.length_b   1.000
_cell.length_c   1.000
_cell.angle_alpha   90.00
_cell.angle_beta   90.00
_cell.angle_gamma   90.00
#
_symmetry.space_group_name_H-M   'P 1'
#
loop_
_entity.id
_entity.type
_entity.pdbx_description
1 polymer ?
#
loop_
_entity_poly.entity_id
_entity_poly.type
_entity_poly.pdbx_seq_one_letter_code
_entity_poly.pdbx_strand_id
1 'polypeptide(L)'
;MLEPDPGTTVSMFSQISAGLYPIFGGEGQIVGPMDVPEIYPQWFGASGSRNSVIGAIGKNANLLKLQNKLDFRNGEYVSIPDTAPCRAAAPAKLQAAVKGPAGKAVYNYIVVALDDTGGISAPATIAVNNAPAAITPSNAVVLTWSPAANAAAYAVYGRTAGSARLLARVQQTTWTDRGAGVRSDAPAVPAQLPAPGSFVARIVGGGGTTELTLSASAPLAVNKFIEHDDTLPIKRALTAAGTTGKLVFAPGNYPIWDTIGVQTAALAGNGSVNLLFKPYAPYDLKPCLEILNANTVFSGINVGSGRETYSLNAPTWADPALFGGQYYDMFVTGSCGIRIVGSGRPSFHEVRTSSLKVGVLLDNDVGHLYFYNCMLSGLVGVYCSRNTGDYYFESCDITGVFCGLMLGVKSVSNHSGGFGAQLHRVHMGFSPFSIYQVIDDADLYASVNSVSGLSCIFNTVQHEQIGEAAIKLLPKSESNMIVTGGFGLSWSSYQYATPRQGWQFALPDSLLPAAQRQQYAVWLGTLGNSDIPRGSVTGNLFASAAPGALGAARIEKLATTSDLEGLSLDASLIVSKEPFAELSLNPATLLRDRTLRAFNPVVRGNLLQNPESPASYKLVGGTLNASANAPVPVPGVFREELGPMPVILQFTPAPNAALCQLQINLAVASYPSSSIPLSLSLWVYSASQSGINVRLNATGSVGTAAAVDKRAYYSQTVYPRGSWSKITGIDNTPTDQSVVYSFVSLELPRDRPTYFAGLMLSEGPLAAFSPRYHIAADDDVELVRPGDGLVLTSPGGNRFRLTVNDQGQISISPVN
;
A
#
# COMPACT_ATOMS: atom_id res chain seq x y z
N MET A 1 -27.69 -25.75 29.50
CA MET A 1 -26.37 -25.09 29.58
C MET A 1 -25.43 -26.08 30.22
N LEU A 2 -24.33 -26.45 29.55
CA LEU A 2 -23.25 -27.24 30.14
C LEU A 2 -22.33 -26.26 30.85
N GLU A 3 -22.12 -26.42 32.16
CA GLU A 3 -21.23 -25.57 32.95
C GLU A 3 -20.07 -26.40 33.53
N PRO A 4 -19.08 -26.80 32.71
CA PRO A 4 -17.93 -27.53 33.23
C PRO A 4 -17.17 -26.70 34.27
N ASP A 5 -16.85 -27.35 35.39
CA ASP A 5 -15.99 -26.79 36.43
C ASP A 5 -14.59 -26.47 35.88
N PRO A 6 -13.86 -25.51 36.48
CA PRO A 6 -12.47 -25.25 36.13
C PRO A 6 -11.64 -26.55 36.08
N GLY A 7 -10.88 -26.75 35.00
CA GLY A 7 -10.07 -27.96 34.79
C GLY A 7 -10.83 -29.17 34.23
N THR A 8 -12.15 -29.08 34.05
CA THR A 8 -12.95 -30.11 33.36
C THR A 8 -12.89 -29.90 31.85
N THR A 9 -12.66 -30.98 31.10
CA THR A 9 -12.74 -31.00 29.64
C THR A 9 -14.01 -31.71 29.21
N VAL A 10 -14.84 -31.03 28.41
CA VAL A 10 -15.99 -31.65 27.73
C VAL A 10 -15.59 -31.95 26.30
N SER A 11 -15.52 -33.24 25.96
CA SER A 11 -15.35 -33.68 24.58
C SER A 11 -16.68 -33.99 23.93
N MET A 12 -16.93 -33.33 22.79
CA MET A 12 -18.16 -33.49 22.03
C MET A 12 -17.86 -34.14 20.69
N PHE A 13 -18.53 -35.26 20.41
CA PHE A 13 -18.39 -36.04 19.17
C PHE A 13 -19.69 -36.05 18.34
N SER A 14 -20.51 -35.00 18.46
CA SER A 14 -21.84 -34.93 17.83
C SER A 14 -22.15 -33.52 17.30
N GLN A 15 -23.04 -33.44 16.30
CA GLN A 15 -23.55 -32.18 15.75
C GLN A 15 -24.46 -31.47 16.75
N ILE A 16 -24.20 -30.18 17.01
CA ILE A 16 -25.09 -29.33 17.82
C ILE A 16 -26.02 -28.57 16.88
N SER A 17 -27.32 -28.88 16.92
CA SER A 17 -28.37 -28.06 16.32
C SER A 17 -29.09 -27.29 17.42
N ALA A 18 -28.52 -26.17 17.85
CA ALA A 18 -29.07 -25.32 18.90
C ALA A 18 -29.21 -23.87 18.43
N GLY A 19 -30.19 -23.16 18.97
CA GLY A 19 -30.38 -21.73 18.70
C GLY A 19 -29.26 -20.85 19.24
N LEU A 20 -29.38 -19.52 19.08
CA LEU A 20 -28.40 -18.50 19.51
C LEU A 20 -28.45 -18.22 21.02
N TYR A 21 -28.52 -19.27 21.84
CA TYR A 21 -28.50 -19.16 23.29
C TYR A 21 -27.16 -19.63 23.85
N PRO A 22 -26.73 -19.15 25.02
CA PRO A 22 -25.57 -19.72 25.70
C PRO A 22 -25.78 -21.21 25.98
N ILE A 23 -24.96 -22.04 25.34
CA ILE A 23 -24.97 -23.50 25.50
C ILE A 23 -23.93 -23.90 26.54
N PHE A 24 -22.81 -23.20 26.53
CA PHE A 24 -21.62 -23.46 27.31
C PHE A 24 -21.44 -22.33 28.33
N GLY A 25 -21.70 -22.64 29.59
CA GLY A 25 -21.30 -21.84 30.74
C GLY A 25 -20.05 -22.43 31.39
N GLY A 26 -19.72 -22.02 32.62
CA GLY A 26 -18.56 -22.55 33.35
C GLY A 26 -17.21 -21.93 33.00
N GLU A 27 -16.15 -22.41 33.65
CA GLU A 27 -14.75 -22.05 33.38
C GLU A 27 -13.93 -23.21 32.80
N GLY A 28 -14.51 -24.40 32.69
CA GLY A 28 -13.91 -25.54 32.01
C GLY A 28 -13.75 -25.36 30.50
N GLN A 29 -12.97 -26.24 29.88
CA GLN A 29 -12.68 -26.22 28.45
C GLN A 29 -13.60 -27.15 27.67
N ILE A 30 -13.89 -26.79 26.42
CA ILE A 30 -14.54 -27.66 25.45
C ILE A 30 -13.48 -28.05 24.44
N VAL A 31 -13.16 -29.33 24.39
CA VAL A 31 -11.98 -29.83 23.67
C VAL A 31 -12.35 -31.07 22.88
N GLY A 32 -12.02 -31.06 21.59
CA GLY A 32 -12.33 -32.12 20.64
C GLY A 32 -12.70 -31.48 19.29
N PRO A 33 -12.55 -32.20 18.18
CA PRO A 33 -13.05 -31.73 16.90
C PRO A 33 -14.57 -31.63 17.02
N MET A 34 -15.06 -30.45 17.34
CA MET A 34 -16.46 -30.13 17.19
C MET A 34 -16.67 -30.16 15.67
N ASP A 35 -17.20 -31.27 15.16
CA ASP A 35 -17.53 -31.44 13.74
C ASP A 35 -18.82 -30.67 13.44
N VAL A 36 -18.80 -29.39 13.81
CA VAL A 36 -19.81 -28.39 13.51
C VAL A 36 -19.15 -27.39 12.58
N PRO A 37 -19.72 -27.18 11.39
CA PRO A 37 -19.13 -26.27 10.41
C PRO A 37 -19.12 -24.82 10.87
N GLU A 38 -19.87 -24.48 11.93
CA GLU A 38 -20.03 -23.12 12.45
C GLU A 38 -20.07 -23.10 13.98
N ILE A 39 -19.34 -22.17 14.59
CA ILE A 39 -19.34 -21.91 16.03
C ILE A 39 -19.80 -20.47 16.28
N TYR A 40 -20.63 -20.28 17.30
CA TYR A 40 -21.21 -18.97 17.61
C TYR A 40 -20.68 -18.43 18.95
N PRO A 41 -20.20 -17.18 19.03
CA PRO A 41 -19.79 -16.56 20.30
C PRO A 41 -20.87 -16.58 21.38
N GLN A 42 -22.13 -16.51 20.99
CA GLN A 42 -23.29 -16.56 21.89
C GLN A 42 -23.33 -17.85 22.70
N TRP A 43 -22.86 -18.96 22.12
CA TRP A 43 -22.79 -20.23 22.83
C TRP A 43 -21.90 -20.16 24.07
N PHE A 44 -20.97 -19.19 24.12
CA PHE A 44 -20.02 -18.95 25.20
C PHE A 44 -20.35 -17.69 26.02
N GLY A 45 -21.55 -17.12 25.85
CA GLY A 45 -22.00 -15.96 26.63
C GLY A 45 -21.67 -14.59 26.03
N ALA A 46 -21.37 -14.49 24.72
CA ALA A 46 -21.32 -13.19 24.07
C ALA A 46 -22.74 -12.62 23.94
N SER A 47 -22.94 -11.40 24.38
CA SER A 47 -24.25 -10.74 24.44
C SER A 47 -24.75 -10.29 23.06
N GLY A 48 -23.85 -9.77 22.20
CA GLY A 48 -24.25 -9.05 20.99
C GLY A 48 -25.02 -7.76 21.28
N SER A 49 -24.90 -7.20 22.49
CA SER A 49 -25.52 -5.94 22.89
C SER A 49 -24.52 -4.87 23.34
N ARG A 50 -24.84 -3.61 23.01
CA ARG A 50 -24.13 -2.42 23.50
C ARG A 50 -24.85 -1.71 24.64
N ASN A 51 -25.96 -2.27 25.14
CA ASN A 51 -26.75 -1.59 26.16
C ASN A 51 -25.97 -1.52 27.48
N SER A 52 -26.13 -0.41 28.19
CA SER A 52 -25.51 -0.16 29.48
C SER A 52 -26.55 0.37 30.46
N VAL A 53 -26.39 0.10 31.75
CA VAL A 53 -27.30 0.61 32.79
C VAL A 53 -26.52 0.98 34.04
N ILE A 54 -26.97 1.98 34.79
CA ILE A 54 -26.40 2.25 36.11
C ILE A 54 -26.74 1.08 37.04
N GLY A 55 -25.72 0.56 37.72
CA GLY A 55 -25.86 -0.49 38.72
C GLY A 55 -24.99 -0.22 39.94
N ALA A 56 -25.41 -0.76 41.07
CA ALA A 56 -24.74 -0.68 42.34
C ALA A 56 -24.39 -2.07 42.87
N ILE A 57 -23.16 -2.23 43.34
CA ILE A 57 -22.68 -3.44 44.00
C ILE A 57 -21.94 -3.07 45.28
N GLY A 58 -22.17 -3.84 46.34
CA GLY A 58 -21.49 -3.66 47.62
C GLY A 58 -20.06 -4.21 47.61
N LYS A 59 -19.24 -3.74 48.54
CA LYS A 59 -17.90 -4.28 48.76
C LYS A 59 -17.99 -5.76 49.16
N ASN A 60 -17.17 -6.60 48.53
CA ASN A 60 -17.16 -8.05 48.70
C ASN A 60 -18.52 -8.72 48.46
N ALA A 61 -19.41 -8.07 47.71
CA ALA A 61 -20.71 -8.62 47.34
C ALA A 61 -20.69 -9.15 45.91
N ASN A 62 -21.51 -10.16 45.63
CA ASN A 62 -21.75 -10.68 44.28
C ASN A 62 -23.16 -10.35 43.75
N LEU A 63 -23.98 -9.65 44.54
CA LEU A 63 -25.30 -9.17 44.12
C LEU A 63 -25.18 -7.77 43.52
N LEU A 64 -25.39 -7.66 42.21
CA LEU A 64 -25.42 -6.42 41.46
C LEU A 64 -26.87 -5.95 41.29
N LYS A 65 -27.18 -4.74 41.74
CA LYS A 65 -28.51 -4.12 41.60
C LYS A 65 -28.50 -3.09 40.49
N LEU A 66 -29.27 -3.33 39.43
CA LEU A 66 -29.44 -2.42 38.30
C LEU A 66 -30.58 -1.44 38.59
N GLN A 67 -30.43 -0.19 38.16
CA GLN A 67 -31.51 0.81 38.26
C GLN A 67 -32.73 0.44 37.41
N ASN A 68 -32.51 -0.21 36.26
CA ASN A 68 -33.55 -0.68 35.35
C ASN A 68 -33.22 -2.08 34.86
N LYS A 69 -34.26 -2.88 34.59
CA LYS A 69 -34.10 -4.16 33.87
C LYS A 69 -33.55 -3.86 32.46
N LEU A 70 -32.52 -4.59 32.06
CA LEU A 70 -31.92 -4.52 30.73
C LEU A 70 -31.85 -5.92 30.11
N ASP A 71 -31.05 -6.09 29.06
CA ASP A 71 -30.93 -7.31 28.26
C ASP A 71 -29.86 -8.31 28.75
N PHE A 72 -29.27 -8.09 29.92
CA PHE A 72 -28.34 -9.02 30.57
C PHE A 72 -28.95 -10.41 30.81
N ARG A 73 -28.24 -11.48 30.46
CA ARG A 73 -28.69 -12.88 30.62
C ARG A 73 -27.69 -13.69 31.44
N ASN A 74 -28.17 -14.79 32.04
CA ASN A 74 -27.28 -15.76 32.67
C ASN A 74 -26.30 -16.33 31.63
N GLY A 75 -25.04 -16.46 32.01
CA GLY A 75 -23.94 -16.90 31.15
C GLY A 75 -23.16 -15.76 30.50
N GLU A 76 -23.72 -14.54 30.43
CA GLU A 76 -23.03 -13.37 29.87
C GLU A 76 -22.05 -12.75 30.87
N TYR A 77 -21.13 -11.93 30.36
CA TYR A 77 -20.11 -11.24 31.14
C TYR A 77 -20.39 -9.74 31.21
N VAL A 78 -20.17 -9.16 32.38
CA VAL A 78 -20.32 -7.73 32.62
C VAL A 78 -19.00 -7.11 33.08
N SER A 79 -18.77 -5.87 32.66
CA SER A 79 -17.71 -4.99 33.15
C SER A 79 -18.27 -3.97 34.10
N ILE A 80 -17.66 -3.85 35.28
CA ILE A 80 -18.01 -2.90 36.34
C ILE A 80 -16.80 -2.00 36.59
N PRO A 81 -16.77 -0.76 36.07
CA PRO A 81 -15.65 0.16 36.23
C PRO A 81 -15.34 0.50 37.70
N ASP A 82 -14.10 0.90 37.97
CA ASP A 82 -13.60 1.38 39.27
C ASP A 82 -13.80 0.41 40.46
N THR A 83 -13.91 -0.89 40.18
CA THR A 83 -14.31 -1.92 41.17
C THR A 83 -13.20 -2.91 41.50
N ALA A 84 -12.22 -3.08 40.61
CA ALA A 84 -11.07 -3.95 40.83
C ALA A 84 -9.86 -3.14 41.32
N PRO A 85 -9.13 -3.57 42.37
CA PRO A 85 -7.86 -2.95 42.73
C PRO A 85 -6.87 -3.07 41.56
N CYS A 86 -6.00 -2.07 41.39
CA CYS A 86 -4.92 -2.19 40.42
C CYS A 86 -4.00 -3.37 40.80
N ARG A 87 -3.70 -4.22 39.83
CA ARG A 87 -2.83 -5.40 39.96
C ARG A 87 -1.40 -5.12 39.50
N ALA A 88 -1.20 -4.05 38.73
CA ALA A 88 0.11 -3.67 38.24
C ALA A 88 0.98 -3.08 39.35
N ALA A 89 2.24 -3.52 39.42
CA ALA A 89 3.24 -2.89 40.26
C ALA A 89 3.59 -1.48 39.74
N ALA A 90 4.16 -0.64 40.60
CA ALA A 90 4.74 0.62 40.14
C ALA A 90 5.93 0.35 39.20
N PRO A 91 6.13 1.16 38.13
CA PRO A 91 7.36 1.11 37.35
C PRO A 91 8.59 1.31 38.24
N ALA A 92 9.65 0.54 38.02
CA ALA A 92 10.88 0.62 38.79
C ALA A 92 12.06 1.06 37.92
N LYS A 93 13.12 1.59 38.55
CA LYS A 93 14.34 2.06 37.87
C LYS A 93 14.06 3.02 36.72
N LEU A 94 13.14 3.97 36.92
CA LEU A 94 12.90 5.03 35.95
C LEU A 94 14.17 5.88 35.82
N GLN A 95 14.66 5.99 34.59
CA GLN A 95 15.84 6.76 34.20
C GLN A 95 15.48 7.69 33.05
N ALA A 96 16.25 8.75 32.89
CA ALA A 96 16.12 9.69 31.79
C ALA A 96 17.51 9.98 31.19
N ALA A 97 17.58 10.00 29.87
CA ALA A 97 18.75 10.40 29.12
C ALA A 97 18.38 11.57 28.19
N VAL A 98 19.26 12.56 28.07
CA VAL A 98 19.10 13.67 27.12
C VAL A 98 19.77 13.29 25.82
N LYS A 99 19.02 13.38 24.72
CA LYS A 99 19.52 13.26 23.35
C LYS A 99 19.77 14.67 22.80
N GLY A 100 20.94 14.89 22.22
CA GLY A 100 21.39 16.23 21.78
C GLY A 100 22.14 17.00 22.88
N PRO A 101 22.51 18.27 22.63
CA PRO A 101 23.23 19.08 23.60
C PRO A 101 22.41 19.28 24.89
N ALA A 102 23.08 19.11 26.04
CA ALA A 102 22.46 19.38 27.34
C ALA A 102 22.08 20.86 27.46
N GLY A 103 20.88 21.12 27.97
CA GLY A 103 20.37 22.47 28.23
C GLY A 103 20.27 22.78 29.73
N LYS A 104 19.46 23.79 30.06
CA LYS A 104 19.16 24.20 31.44
C LYS A 104 17.68 24.06 31.80
N ALA A 105 16.86 23.50 30.90
CA ALA A 105 15.45 23.32 31.18
C ALA A 105 15.27 22.18 32.19
N VAL A 106 14.22 22.32 33.01
CA VAL A 106 13.82 21.31 34.00
C VAL A 106 12.48 20.73 33.57
N TYR A 107 12.46 19.42 33.27
CA TYR A 107 11.22 18.69 33.00
C TYR A 107 10.98 17.64 34.08
N ASN A 108 9.71 17.47 34.43
CA ASN A 108 9.28 16.41 35.34
C ASN A 108 8.42 15.42 34.57
N TYR A 109 8.71 14.14 34.75
CA TYR A 109 7.97 13.04 34.15
C TYR A 109 7.40 12.12 35.22
N ILE A 110 6.23 11.57 34.92
CA ILE A 110 5.54 10.59 35.74
C ILE A 110 5.19 9.40 34.84
N VAL A 111 5.59 8.20 35.23
CA VAL A 111 5.25 6.97 34.55
C VAL A 111 4.41 6.11 35.49
N VAL A 112 3.26 5.65 35.01
CA VAL A 112 2.40 4.68 35.70
C VAL A 112 2.23 3.45 34.81
N ALA A 113 2.09 2.29 35.43
CA ALA A 113 1.67 1.08 34.74
C ALA A 113 0.14 1.00 34.69
N LEU A 114 -0.39 0.45 33.61
CA LEU A 114 -1.79 0.09 33.43
C LEU A 114 -1.88 -1.43 33.44
N ASP A 115 -2.75 -2.02 34.27
CA ASP A 115 -3.05 -3.45 34.18
C ASP A 115 -4.10 -3.75 33.09
N ASP A 116 -4.30 -5.03 32.82
CA ASP A 116 -5.27 -5.56 31.86
C ASP A 116 -6.75 -5.28 32.21
N THR A 117 -7.06 -4.71 33.37
CA THR A 117 -8.41 -4.22 33.73
C THR A 117 -8.51 -2.70 33.74
N GLY A 118 -7.43 -2.00 33.39
CA GLY A 118 -7.38 -0.54 33.29
C GLY A 118 -7.09 0.14 34.63
N GLY A 119 -6.76 -0.64 35.67
CA GLY A 119 -6.24 -0.13 36.93
C GLY A 119 -4.88 0.54 36.72
N ILE A 120 -4.63 1.60 37.48
CA ILE A 120 -3.45 2.45 37.35
C ILE A 120 -2.57 2.28 38.58
N SER A 121 -1.31 1.93 38.39
CA SER A 121 -0.37 1.68 39.49
C SER A 121 -0.02 2.95 40.26
N ALA A 122 0.72 2.80 41.36
CA ALA A 122 1.47 3.92 41.92
C ALA A 122 2.50 4.45 40.90
N PRO A 123 2.82 5.77 40.93
CA PRO A 123 3.70 6.39 39.95
C PRO A 123 5.19 6.19 40.25
N ALA A 124 6.00 6.19 39.19
CA ALA A 124 7.42 6.52 39.24
C ALA A 124 7.63 7.93 38.70
N THR A 125 8.43 8.74 39.36
CA THR A 125 8.69 10.14 38.97
C THR A 125 10.17 10.38 38.76
N ILE A 126 10.50 11.29 37.83
CA ILE A 126 11.88 11.73 37.59
C ILE A 126 11.90 13.19 37.16
N ALA A 127 12.90 13.93 37.67
CA ALA A 127 13.22 15.28 37.24
C ALA A 127 14.47 15.26 36.35
N VAL A 128 14.41 15.92 35.21
CA VAL A 128 15.52 16.04 34.25
C VAL A 128 15.99 17.49 34.26
N ASN A 129 17.11 17.76 34.93
CA ASN A 129 17.58 19.12 35.22
C ASN A 129 18.51 19.72 34.14
N ASN A 130 18.86 18.95 33.13
CA ASN A 130 19.75 19.33 32.03
C ASN A 130 19.09 19.16 30.65
N ALA A 131 17.76 19.25 30.60
CA ALA A 131 17.03 19.05 29.37
C ALA A 131 17.24 20.21 28.38
N PRO A 132 17.11 19.96 27.07
CA PRO A 132 17.16 21.02 26.04
C PRO A 132 16.09 22.09 26.30
N ALA A 133 16.38 23.33 25.93
CA ALA A 133 15.42 24.44 26.10
C ALA A 133 14.11 24.22 25.30
N ALA A 134 14.22 23.55 24.15
CA ALA A 134 13.10 23.10 23.34
C ALA A 134 13.27 21.61 23.03
N ILE A 135 12.26 20.81 23.34
CA ILE A 135 12.22 19.42 22.93
C ILE A 135 11.82 19.34 21.45
N THR A 136 12.63 18.62 20.68
CA THR A 136 12.45 18.38 19.23
C THR A 136 12.88 16.95 18.92
N PRO A 137 12.61 16.41 17.71
CA PRO A 137 13.08 15.07 17.33
C PRO A 137 14.61 14.87 17.46
N SER A 138 15.40 15.93 17.25
CA SER A 138 16.87 15.91 17.40
C SER A 138 17.37 16.23 18.82
N ASN A 139 16.56 16.91 19.62
CA ASN A 139 16.88 17.29 21.01
C ASN A 139 15.77 16.78 21.94
N ALA A 140 15.93 15.59 22.50
CA ALA A 140 14.85 14.84 23.13
C ALA A 140 15.21 14.37 24.54
N VAL A 141 14.19 13.92 25.29
CA VAL A 141 14.39 13.19 26.55
C VAL A 141 13.94 11.75 26.35
N VAL A 142 14.84 10.80 26.53
CA VAL A 142 14.56 9.37 26.46
C VAL A 142 14.33 8.85 27.88
N LEU A 143 13.14 8.33 28.14
CA LEU A 143 12.78 7.68 29.40
C LEU A 143 12.91 6.17 29.25
N THR A 144 13.49 5.51 30.25
CA THR A 144 13.59 4.05 30.33
C THR A 144 13.23 3.57 31.71
N TRP A 145 12.54 2.43 31.83
CA TRP A 145 12.22 1.81 33.12
C TRP A 145 12.25 0.28 33.02
N SER A 146 12.19 -0.39 34.17
CA SER A 146 12.04 -1.85 34.22
C SER A 146 10.57 -2.25 34.04
N PRO A 147 10.27 -3.37 33.36
CA PRO A 147 8.91 -3.87 33.26
C PRO A 147 8.27 -4.05 34.65
N ALA A 148 7.09 -3.47 34.84
CA ALA A 148 6.29 -3.66 36.04
C ALA A 148 5.51 -4.98 35.97
N ALA A 149 5.45 -5.73 37.06
CA ALA A 149 4.63 -6.94 37.13
C ALA A 149 3.15 -6.63 36.86
N ASN A 150 2.49 -7.49 36.08
CA ASN A 150 1.09 -7.36 35.64
C ASN A 150 0.77 -6.08 34.84
N ALA A 151 1.76 -5.37 34.32
CA ALA A 151 1.51 -4.24 33.43
C ALA A 151 1.15 -4.74 32.02
N ALA A 152 0.00 -4.28 31.52
CA ALA A 152 -0.42 -4.44 30.13
C ALA A 152 0.06 -3.27 29.25
N ALA A 153 0.23 -2.08 29.83
CA ALA A 153 0.74 -0.88 29.17
C ALA A 153 1.30 0.13 30.20
N TYR A 154 1.77 1.28 29.73
CA TYR A 154 2.23 2.40 30.54
C TYR A 154 1.63 3.70 30.03
N ALA A 155 1.35 4.62 30.95
CA ALA A 155 1.01 6.01 30.64
C ALA A 155 2.13 6.93 31.12
N VAL A 156 2.58 7.82 30.24
CA VAL A 156 3.64 8.79 30.50
C VAL A 156 3.02 10.18 30.57
N TYR A 157 3.25 10.89 31.67
CA TYR A 157 2.81 12.25 31.90
C TYR A 157 4.02 13.17 32.08
N GLY A 158 3.91 14.46 31.76
CA GLY A 158 4.99 15.41 32.07
C GLY A 158 4.86 16.83 31.50
N ARG A 159 6.03 17.44 31.28
CA ARG A 159 6.38 18.73 30.61
C ARG A 159 6.38 20.05 31.38
N THR A 160 5.72 20.19 32.52
CA THR A 160 6.01 21.34 33.41
C THR A 160 5.63 20.98 34.85
N ALA A 161 6.36 21.53 35.83
CA ALA A 161 6.09 21.28 37.25
C ALA A 161 4.67 21.76 37.61
N GLY A 162 3.88 20.90 38.27
CA GLY A 162 2.55 21.24 38.78
C GLY A 162 1.38 21.09 37.79
N SER A 163 1.62 20.75 36.52
CA SER A 163 0.59 20.63 35.48
C SER A 163 0.79 19.43 34.55
N ALA A 164 1.32 18.31 35.07
CA ALA A 164 1.57 17.11 34.28
C ALA A 164 0.30 16.59 33.58
N ARG A 165 0.37 16.45 32.27
CA ARG A 165 -0.68 15.89 31.42
C ARG A 165 -0.16 14.66 30.69
N LEU A 166 -1.09 13.82 30.23
CA LEU A 166 -0.77 12.63 29.45
C LEU A 166 -0.04 13.03 28.15
N LEU A 167 1.16 12.51 27.95
CA LEU A 167 1.97 12.69 26.74
C LEU A 167 1.79 11.51 25.80
N ALA A 168 1.81 10.28 26.34
CA ALA A 168 1.72 9.07 25.55
C ALA A 168 1.18 7.89 26.37
N ARG A 169 0.64 6.89 25.66
CA ARG A 169 0.48 5.53 26.20
C ARG A 169 1.25 4.55 25.34
N VAL A 170 2.09 3.75 25.98
CA VAL A 170 3.05 2.86 25.31
C VAL A 170 3.00 1.47 25.91
N GLN A 171 3.33 0.46 25.11
CA GLN A 171 3.52 -0.91 25.60
C GLN A 171 4.97 -1.17 26.04
N GLN A 172 5.93 -0.49 25.37
CA GLN A 172 7.36 -0.65 25.61
C GLN A 172 7.80 0.04 26.91
N THR A 173 8.93 -0.38 27.47
CA THR A 173 9.53 0.22 28.67
C THR A 173 10.54 1.33 28.36
N THR A 174 10.41 1.91 27.18
CA THR A 174 11.19 3.04 26.70
C THR A 174 10.26 3.97 25.94
N TRP A 175 10.41 5.27 26.15
CA TRP A 175 9.67 6.29 25.40
C TRP A 175 10.53 7.53 25.21
N THR A 176 10.44 8.15 24.04
CA THR A 176 11.20 9.37 23.74
C THR A 176 10.25 10.56 23.65
N ASP A 177 10.48 11.56 24.48
CA ASP A 177 9.83 12.85 24.37
C ASP A 177 10.43 13.63 23.19
N ARG A 178 9.72 13.69 22.07
CA ARG A 178 10.15 14.39 20.84
C ARG A 178 9.52 15.76 20.62
N GLY A 179 8.79 16.27 21.61
CA GLY A 179 8.29 17.64 21.55
C GLY A 179 6.82 17.76 21.18
N ALA A 180 6.13 16.64 20.92
CA ALA A 180 4.67 16.56 20.73
C ALA A 180 3.90 17.41 21.76
N GLY A 181 3.27 18.49 21.33
CA GLY A 181 2.56 19.44 22.16
C GLY A 181 1.60 18.76 23.13
N VAL A 182 1.61 19.22 24.38
CA VAL A 182 0.61 18.78 25.35
C VAL A 182 -0.73 19.35 24.94
N ARG A 183 -1.65 18.49 24.52
CA ARG A 183 -3.01 18.93 24.21
C ARG A 183 -3.70 19.46 25.45
N SER A 184 -4.50 20.52 25.27
CA SER A 184 -5.27 21.13 26.36
C SER A 184 -6.31 20.18 26.96
N ASP A 185 -6.80 19.22 26.16
CA ASP A 185 -7.76 18.19 26.57
C ASP A 185 -7.12 16.85 26.93
N ALA A 186 -5.77 16.76 26.93
CA ALA A 186 -5.08 15.58 27.42
C ALA A 186 -5.43 15.36 28.90
N PRO A 187 -5.75 14.12 29.32
CA PRO A 187 -6.08 13.82 30.70
C PRO A 187 -4.97 14.27 31.68
N ALA A 188 -5.39 14.83 32.80
CA ALA A 188 -4.50 15.04 33.94
C ALA A 188 -4.03 13.69 34.51
N VAL A 189 -2.96 13.72 35.29
CA VAL A 189 -2.65 12.61 36.21
C VAL A 189 -3.88 12.39 37.11
N PRO A 190 -4.36 11.14 37.28
CA PRO A 190 -5.44 10.84 38.20
C PRO A 190 -5.15 11.41 39.59
N ALA A 191 -6.16 12.00 40.22
CA ALA A 191 -6.01 12.62 41.54
C ALA A 191 -5.66 11.60 42.64
N GLN A 192 -6.01 10.34 42.44
CA GLN A 192 -5.69 9.23 43.33
C GLN A 192 -4.96 8.15 42.55
N LEU A 193 -3.76 7.80 43.02
CA LEU A 193 -2.95 6.70 42.53
C LEU A 193 -2.51 5.83 43.72
N PRO A 194 -2.53 4.49 43.62
CA PRO A 194 -3.08 3.71 42.51
C PRO A 194 -4.60 3.91 42.34
N ALA A 195 -5.08 3.85 41.10
CA ALA A 195 -6.50 3.95 40.77
C ALA A 195 -7.08 2.56 40.44
N PRO A 196 -8.32 2.25 40.84
CA PRO A 196 -8.95 0.98 40.53
C PRO A 196 -9.25 0.83 39.02
N GLY A 197 -9.27 -0.41 38.55
CA GLY A 197 -9.71 -0.80 37.22
C GLY A 197 -11.11 -1.40 37.21
N SER A 198 -11.49 -2.03 36.10
CA SER A 198 -12.77 -2.72 35.94
C SER A 198 -12.76 -4.11 36.59
N PHE A 199 -13.87 -4.46 37.23
CA PHE A 199 -14.16 -5.83 37.64
C PHE A 199 -15.00 -6.51 36.56
N VAL A 200 -14.55 -7.67 36.09
CA VAL A 200 -15.27 -8.47 35.08
C VAL A 200 -15.78 -9.75 35.72
N ALA A 201 -17.07 -10.04 35.59
CA ALA A 201 -17.67 -11.25 36.14
C ALA A 201 -18.79 -11.80 35.25
N ARG A 202 -19.03 -13.11 35.36
CA ARG A 202 -20.14 -13.78 34.67
C ARG A 202 -21.42 -13.62 35.48
N ILE A 203 -22.56 -13.47 34.82
CA ILE A 203 -23.87 -13.54 35.45
C ILE A 203 -24.25 -15.02 35.63
N VAL A 204 -24.46 -15.45 36.87
CA VAL A 204 -24.85 -16.82 37.21
C VAL A 204 -26.33 -16.93 37.62
N GLY A 205 -26.98 -15.81 37.92
CA GLY A 205 -28.40 -15.79 38.28
C GLY A 205 -29.04 -14.41 38.10
N GLY A 206 -30.37 -14.38 38.00
CA GLY A 206 -31.13 -13.14 37.91
C GLY A 206 -31.13 -12.44 36.54
N GLY A 207 -30.55 -13.04 35.50
CA GLY A 207 -30.59 -12.52 34.14
C GLY A 207 -32.00 -12.14 33.69
N GLY A 208 -32.14 -10.99 33.03
CA GLY A 208 -33.41 -10.40 32.62
C GLY A 208 -34.18 -9.76 33.78
N THR A 209 -33.54 -9.45 34.91
CA THR A 209 -34.12 -8.74 36.04
C THR A 209 -33.25 -7.54 36.46
N THR A 210 -33.61 -6.86 37.55
CA THR A 210 -32.81 -5.78 38.15
C THR A 210 -31.79 -6.26 39.17
N GLU A 211 -31.82 -7.53 39.57
CA GLU A 211 -30.89 -8.08 40.56
C GLU A 211 -30.13 -9.25 39.93
N LEU A 212 -28.85 -9.06 39.66
CA LEU A 212 -27.97 -10.05 39.04
C LEU A 212 -27.06 -10.66 40.10
N THR A 213 -26.93 -11.98 40.10
CA THR A 213 -25.91 -12.67 40.88
C THR A 213 -24.70 -12.93 39.99
N LEU A 214 -23.53 -12.45 40.42
CA LEU A 214 -22.26 -12.59 39.71
C LEU A 214 -21.48 -13.81 40.19
N SER A 215 -20.63 -14.35 39.32
CA SER A 215 -19.78 -15.52 39.60
C SER A 215 -18.68 -15.25 40.64
N ALA A 216 -18.38 -13.98 40.92
CA ALA A 216 -17.39 -13.56 41.90
C ALA A 216 -17.85 -12.30 42.64
N SER A 217 -17.34 -12.10 43.86
CA SER A 217 -17.59 -10.90 44.63
C SER A 217 -16.73 -9.73 44.15
N ALA A 218 -17.37 -8.57 43.97
CA ALA A 218 -16.70 -7.32 43.65
C ALA A 218 -15.82 -6.86 44.82
N PRO A 219 -14.53 -6.55 44.61
CA PRO A 219 -13.63 -6.15 45.71
C PRO A 219 -13.96 -4.79 46.34
N LEU A 220 -14.60 -3.89 45.60
CA LEU A 220 -14.96 -2.52 46.02
C LEU A 220 -16.45 -2.27 45.80
N ALA A 221 -17.00 -1.31 46.53
CA ALA A 221 -18.37 -0.86 46.33
C ALA A 221 -18.42 0.26 45.29
N VAL A 222 -19.34 0.20 44.33
CA VAL A 222 -19.52 1.24 43.31
C VAL A 222 -20.98 1.47 42.94
N ASN A 223 -21.25 2.60 42.30
CA ASN A 223 -22.50 2.91 41.61
C ASN A 223 -22.15 3.55 40.25
N LYS A 224 -22.11 2.74 39.19
CA LYS A 224 -21.52 3.08 37.89
C LYS A 224 -22.33 2.46 36.75
N PHE A 225 -22.05 2.87 35.51
CA PHE A 225 -22.56 2.16 34.34
C PHE A 225 -21.95 0.76 34.26
N ILE A 226 -22.82 -0.23 34.14
CA ILE A 226 -22.52 -1.62 33.90
C ILE A 226 -22.69 -1.86 32.41
N GLU A 227 -21.72 -2.53 31.81
CA GLU A 227 -21.68 -2.78 30.37
C GLU A 227 -21.40 -4.27 30.13
N HIS A 228 -21.83 -4.79 28.98
CA HIS A 228 -21.41 -6.12 28.52
C HIS A 228 -19.90 -6.15 28.22
N ASP A 229 -19.29 -7.32 28.39
CA ASP A 229 -17.91 -7.62 27.99
C ASP A 229 -17.85 -8.95 27.23
N ASP A 230 -17.85 -8.88 25.89
CA ASP A 230 -17.88 -10.06 25.03
C ASP A 230 -16.47 -10.62 24.74
N THR A 231 -15.43 -10.04 25.34
CA THR A 231 -14.03 -10.38 25.06
C THR A 231 -13.73 -11.85 25.34
N LEU A 232 -14.02 -12.32 26.56
CA LEU A 232 -13.72 -13.69 26.97
C LEU A 232 -14.60 -14.73 26.25
N PRO A 233 -15.92 -14.53 26.10
CA PRO A 233 -16.76 -15.38 25.26
C PRO A 233 -16.22 -15.58 23.84
N ILE A 234 -15.79 -14.50 23.17
CA ILE A 234 -15.25 -14.58 21.80
C ILE A 234 -13.91 -15.31 21.77
N LYS A 235 -13.00 -15.05 22.73
CA LYS A 235 -11.73 -15.79 22.86
C LYS A 235 -11.96 -17.29 23.02
N ARG A 236 -12.96 -17.69 23.84
CA ARG A 236 -13.35 -19.10 24.02
C ARG A 236 -13.93 -19.71 22.74
N ALA A 237 -14.80 -18.98 22.04
CA ALA A 237 -15.38 -19.45 20.80
C ALA A 237 -14.33 -19.64 19.69
N LEU A 238 -13.35 -18.74 19.61
CA LEU A 238 -12.19 -18.89 18.70
C LEU A 238 -11.34 -20.10 19.05
N THR A 239 -11.08 -20.31 20.35
CA THR A 239 -10.32 -21.47 20.83
C THR A 239 -11.04 -22.77 20.45
N ALA A 240 -12.37 -22.81 20.60
CA ALA A 240 -13.19 -23.95 20.23
C ALA A 240 -13.23 -24.17 18.70
N ALA A 241 -13.16 -23.11 17.90
CA ALA A 241 -13.07 -23.22 16.44
C ALA A 241 -11.72 -23.73 15.95
N GLY A 242 -10.66 -23.52 16.73
CA GLY A 242 -9.31 -23.91 16.33
C GLY A 242 -8.91 -23.24 15.02
N THR A 243 -8.05 -23.91 14.23
CA THR A 243 -7.54 -23.37 12.96
C THR A 243 -8.36 -23.74 11.73
N THR A 244 -9.28 -24.70 11.86
CA THR A 244 -10.08 -25.24 10.74
C THR A 244 -11.55 -24.86 10.81
N GLY A 245 -12.06 -24.48 11.99
CA GLY A 245 -13.45 -24.10 12.18
C GLY A 245 -13.77 -22.71 11.61
N LYS A 246 -15.06 -22.37 11.60
CA LYS A 246 -15.57 -21.05 11.24
C LYS A 246 -16.30 -20.47 12.45
N LEU A 247 -15.94 -19.24 12.82
CA LEU A 247 -16.66 -18.47 13.83
C LEU A 247 -17.72 -17.60 13.13
N VAL A 248 -18.98 -17.75 13.51
CA VAL A 248 -20.12 -17.02 12.94
C VAL A 248 -20.76 -16.15 14.01
N PHE A 249 -20.86 -14.86 13.72
CA PHE A 249 -21.52 -13.89 14.58
C PHE A 249 -22.98 -13.70 14.13
N ALA A 250 -23.91 -13.76 15.08
CA ALA A 250 -25.24 -13.22 14.85
C ALA A 250 -25.18 -11.68 14.75
N PRO A 251 -26.13 -11.02 14.05
CA PRO A 251 -26.21 -9.56 14.04
C PRO A 251 -26.28 -8.99 15.46
N GLY A 252 -25.54 -7.92 15.74
CA GLY A 252 -25.42 -7.38 17.08
C GLY A 252 -24.20 -6.47 17.27
N ASN A 253 -24.07 -5.89 18.46
CA ASN A 253 -22.93 -5.07 18.86
C ASN A 253 -22.17 -5.77 19.97
N TYR A 254 -20.90 -6.07 19.78
CA TYR A 254 -20.09 -6.86 20.71
C TYR A 254 -19.02 -5.97 21.34
N PRO A 255 -19.18 -5.59 22.62
CA PRO A 255 -18.18 -4.80 23.32
C PRO A 255 -16.90 -5.61 23.57
N ILE A 256 -15.78 -5.15 23.01
CA ILE A 256 -14.47 -5.81 23.13
C ILE A 256 -13.54 -4.90 23.93
N TRP A 257 -12.97 -5.43 25.01
CA TRP A 257 -12.16 -4.67 25.97
C TRP A 257 -10.69 -5.06 26.00
N ASP A 258 -10.32 -6.07 25.21
CA ASP A 258 -8.94 -6.48 25.01
C ASP A 258 -8.76 -7.13 23.64
N THR A 259 -7.52 -7.22 23.18
CA THR A 259 -7.19 -7.77 21.87
C THR A 259 -7.65 -9.22 21.74
N ILE A 260 -8.26 -9.54 20.59
CA ILE A 260 -8.67 -10.87 20.19
C ILE A 260 -7.65 -11.40 19.17
N GLY A 261 -6.89 -12.42 19.57
CA GLY A 261 -6.01 -13.16 18.65
C GLY A 261 -6.83 -14.08 17.74
N VAL A 262 -6.69 -13.93 16.43
CA VAL A 262 -7.46 -14.69 15.43
C VAL A 262 -6.58 -15.76 14.78
N GLN A 263 -7.02 -17.01 14.86
CA GLN A 263 -6.33 -18.18 14.30
C GLN A 263 -7.24 -19.11 13.50
N THR A 264 -8.52 -18.75 13.35
CA THR A 264 -9.57 -19.59 12.75
C THR A 264 -9.55 -19.59 11.22
N ALA A 265 -10.21 -20.55 10.56
CA ALA A 265 -10.27 -20.57 9.09
C ALA A 265 -11.14 -19.43 8.56
N ALA A 266 -12.22 -19.08 9.28
CA ALA A 266 -13.09 -17.98 8.90
C ALA A 266 -13.76 -17.28 10.09
N LEU A 267 -13.97 -15.99 9.93
CA LEU A 267 -14.68 -15.13 10.87
C LEU A 267 -15.77 -14.36 10.12
N ALA A 268 -17.02 -14.79 10.28
CA ALA A 268 -18.14 -14.40 9.44
C ALA A 268 -19.24 -13.67 10.23
N GLY A 269 -19.75 -12.59 9.65
CA GLY A 269 -20.98 -11.91 10.03
C GLY A 269 -21.88 -11.69 8.81
N ASN A 270 -22.94 -10.90 9.00
CA ASN A 270 -23.93 -10.59 7.97
C ASN A 270 -23.99 -9.08 7.61
N GLY A 271 -22.90 -8.35 7.82
CA GLY A 271 -22.80 -6.90 7.63
C GLY A 271 -23.40 -6.07 8.77
N SER A 272 -24.16 -6.69 9.69
CA SER A 272 -24.77 -6.04 10.87
C SER A 272 -24.09 -6.42 12.19
N VAL A 273 -22.89 -6.99 12.11
CA VAL A 273 -22.05 -7.34 13.26
C VAL A 273 -21.08 -6.21 13.52
N ASN A 274 -21.13 -5.61 14.70
CA ASN A 274 -20.22 -4.54 15.10
C ASN A 274 -19.38 -4.98 16.30
N LEU A 275 -18.07 -5.13 16.14
CA LEU A 275 -17.12 -5.29 17.23
C LEU A 275 -16.74 -3.89 17.72
N LEU A 276 -17.14 -3.55 18.95
CA LEU A 276 -16.96 -2.22 19.54
C LEU A 276 -15.76 -2.22 20.48
N PHE A 277 -14.61 -1.78 19.99
CA PHE A 277 -13.35 -1.86 20.72
C PHE A 277 -13.17 -0.69 21.69
N LYS A 278 -12.95 -1.02 22.97
CA LYS A 278 -12.76 -0.06 24.07
C LYS A 278 -11.76 -0.63 25.10
N PRO A 279 -10.47 -0.69 24.79
CA PRO A 279 -9.53 -1.44 25.60
C PRO A 279 -9.42 -0.91 27.03
N TYR A 280 -9.30 -1.83 28.01
CA TYR A 280 -9.04 -1.49 29.41
C TYR A 280 -7.70 -0.75 29.58
N ALA A 281 -6.63 -1.32 29.04
CA ALA A 281 -5.30 -0.72 28.94
C ALA A 281 -5.03 -0.25 27.49
N PRO A 282 -5.46 0.96 27.12
CA PRO A 282 -5.13 1.52 25.81
C PRO A 282 -3.64 1.82 25.71
N TYR A 283 -3.05 1.50 24.56
CA TYR A 283 -1.77 2.01 24.10
C TYR A 283 -1.87 2.29 22.60
N ASP A 284 -0.90 3.00 22.05
CA ASP A 284 -0.99 3.40 20.65
C ASP A 284 -0.98 2.20 19.71
N LEU A 285 -1.92 2.19 18.77
CA LEU A 285 -2.19 1.11 17.82
C LEU A 285 -2.52 -0.25 18.47
N LYS A 286 -3.05 -0.29 19.70
CA LYS A 286 -3.58 -1.55 20.26
C LYS A 286 -4.68 -2.10 19.34
N PRO A 287 -4.58 -3.35 18.84
CA PRO A 287 -5.57 -3.92 17.93
C PRO A 287 -6.79 -4.48 18.66
N CYS A 288 -7.97 -4.33 18.05
CA CYS A 288 -9.15 -5.12 18.41
C CYS A 288 -8.95 -6.58 17.98
N LEU A 289 -8.63 -6.79 16.69
CA LEU A 289 -8.32 -8.10 16.11
C LEU A 289 -6.84 -8.16 15.72
N GLU A 290 -6.11 -9.14 16.24
CA GLU A 290 -4.72 -9.40 15.84
C GLU A 290 -4.62 -10.75 15.12
N ILE A 291 -4.14 -10.73 13.87
CA ILE A 291 -4.03 -11.90 13.01
C ILE A 291 -2.55 -12.28 12.94
N LEU A 292 -2.21 -13.44 13.50
CA LEU A 292 -0.85 -13.97 13.54
C LEU A 292 -0.77 -15.27 12.74
N ASN A 293 -0.01 -15.26 11.65
CA ASN A 293 0.31 -16.46 10.85
C ASN A 293 -0.91 -17.29 10.40
N ALA A 294 -2.06 -16.65 10.21
CA ALA A 294 -3.31 -17.29 9.81
C ALA A 294 -3.78 -16.80 8.43
N ASN A 295 -4.44 -17.69 7.68
CA ASN A 295 -5.06 -17.40 6.38
C ASN A 295 -6.57 -17.27 6.54
N THR A 296 -7.00 -16.54 7.57
CA THR A 296 -8.42 -16.42 7.93
C THR A 296 -9.18 -15.63 6.87
N VAL A 297 -10.36 -16.11 6.49
CA VAL A 297 -11.32 -15.36 5.69
C VAL A 297 -12.25 -14.54 6.60
N PHE A 298 -12.26 -13.23 6.45
CA PHE A 298 -13.18 -12.33 7.14
C PHE A 298 -14.31 -11.92 6.21
N SER A 299 -15.56 -12.01 6.67
CA SER A 299 -16.71 -11.62 5.85
C SER A 299 -17.78 -10.88 6.64
N GLY A 300 -18.22 -9.71 6.19
CA GLY A 300 -19.42 -9.03 6.72
C GLY A 300 -19.33 -8.65 8.19
N ILE A 301 -18.16 -8.20 8.64
CA ILE A 301 -17.92 -7.71 10.00
C ILE A 301 -17.55 -6.22 10.00
N ASN A 302 -17.99 -5.51 11.03
CA ASN A 302 -17.62 -4.13 11.26
C ASN A 302 -16.78 -4.05 12.54
N VAL A 303 -15.66 -3.33 12.52
CA VAL A 303 -14.81 -3.07 13.69
C VAL A 303 -14.77 -1.57 13.93
N GLY A 304 -15.37 -1.12 15.03
CA GLY A 304 -15.45 0.28 15.39
C GLY A 304 -14.85 0.55 16.75
N SER A 305 -14.54 1.81 17.05
CA SER A 305 -14.24 2.19 18.43
C SER A 305 -15.52 2.37 19.25
N GLY A 306 -15.49 1.94 20.50
CA GLY A 306 -16.48 2.27 21.52
C GLY A 306 -16.13 3.53 22.33
N ARG A 307 -14.99 4.19 22.04
CA ARG A 307 -14.49 5.35 22.83
C ARG A 307 -13.97 6.51 21.98
N GLU A 308 -13.27 6.20 20.90
CA GLU A 308 -12.60 7.18 20.07
C GLU A 308 -13.57 7.76 19.05
N THR A 309 -13.50 9.07 18.85
CA THR A 309 -14.19 9.76 17.77
C THR A 309 -13.23 10.78 17.20
N TYR A 310 -12.80 10.55 15.97
CA TYR A 310 -12.03 11.53 15.21
C TYR A 310 -13.01 12.37 14.42
N SER A 311 -12.93 13.69 14.60
CA SER A 311 -13.67 14.65 13.79
C SER A 311 -12.71 15.35 12.86
N LEU A 312 -13.22 15.97 11.80
CA LEU A 312 -12.40 16.77 10.89
C LEU A 312 -11.73 18.01 11.57
N ASN A 313 -11.96 18.24 12.87
CA ASN A 313 -11.27 19.27 13.65
C ASN A 313 -9.83 18.84 14.00
N ALA A 314 -8.88 19.18 13.14
CA ALA A 314 -7.56 18.58 13.16
C ALA A 314 -6.67 18.79 14.43
N PRO A 315 -6.71 19.93 15.12
CA PRO A 315 -5.96 20.12 16.38
C PRO A 315 -6.35 19.16 17.52
N THR A 316 -7.49 18.47 17.42
CA THR A 316 -7.89 17.45 18.41
C THR A 316 -7.33 16.07 18.10
N TRP A 317 -6.48 15.91 17.09
CA TRP A 317 -5.82 14.63 16.83
C TRP A 317 -4.40 14.75 16.26
N ALA A 318 -3.98 15.93 15.81
CA ALA A 318 -2.61 16.20 15.39
C ALA A 318 -1.99 17.42 16.11
N ASP A 319 -0.70 17.32 16.42
CA ASP A 319 0.14 18.43 16.89
C ASP A 319 0.69 19.26 15.71
N PRO A 320 0.34 20.56 15.62
CA PRO A 320 0.87 21.46 14.60
C PRO A 320 2.40 21.53 14.54
N ALA A 321 3.09 21.42 15.69
CA ALA A 321 4.54 21.58 15.77
C ALA A 321 5.30 20.44 15.08
N LEU A 322 4.69 19.26 15.02
CA LEU A 322 5.26 18.07 14.38
C LEU A 322 4.73 17.84 12.96
N PHE A 323 3.61 18.49 12.61
CA PHE A 323 2.94 18.33 11.32
C PHE A 323 3.82 18.71 10.13
N GLY A 324 4.51 19.86 10.19
CA GLY A 324 5.36 20.33 9.10
C GLY A 324 6.55 19.40 8.79
N GLY A 325 6.98 18.60 9.77
CA GLY A 325 8.02 17.58 9.61
C GLY A 325 7.51 16.21 9.16
N GLN A 326 6.19 16.04 9.02
CA GLN A 326 5.53 14.77 8.70
C GLN A 326 5.87 13.64 9.71
N TYR A 327 6.09 13.97 10.98
CA TYR A 327 6.38 12.96 12.00
C TYR A 327 5.10 12.25 12.44
N TYR A 328 5.13 10.93 12.58
CA TYR A 328 3.98 10.17 13.09
C TYR A 328 3.57 10.58 14.50
N ASP A 329 4.54 10.96 15.32
CA ASP A 329 4.33 11.45 16.69
C ASP A 329 3.44 12.71 16.76
N MET A 330 3.11 13.32 15.62
CA MET A 330 2.08 14.35 15.57
C MET A 330 0.72 13.82 15.99
N PHE A 331 0.41 12.54 15.75
CA PHE A 331 -0.89 11.97 16.06
C PHE A 331 -1.01 11.55 17.52
N VAL A 332 -2.21 11.72 18.05
CA VAL A 332 -2.54 11.23 19.39
C VAL A 332 -2.58 9.71 19.47
N THR A 333 -2.37 9.19 20.68
CA THR A 333 -2.57 7.76 20.96
C THR A 333 -4.00 7.35 20.61
N GLY A 334 -4.15 6.23 19.91
CA GLY A 334 -5.45 5.60 19.70
C GLY A 334 -5.32 4.17 19.22
N SER A 335 -6.44 3.49 19.11
CA SER A 335 -6.52 2.05 18.87
C SER A 335 -6.52 1.74 17.37
N CYS A 336 -6.19 0.50 17.00
CA CYS A 336 -6.42 0.02 15.65
C CYS A 336 -7.49 -1.08 15.61
N GLY A 337 -8.19 -1.18 14.49
CA GLY A 337 -9.25 -2.18 14.31
C GLY A 337 -8.66 -3.56 14.10
N ILE A 338 -7.94 -3.71 13.00
CA ILE A 338 -7.35 -4.99 12.59
C ILE A 338 -5.85 -4.79 12.42
N ARG A 339 -5.06 -5.67 13.02
CA ARG A 339 -3.61 -5.73 12.81
C ARG A 339 -3.22 -7.08 12.23
N ILE A 340 -2.46 -7.06 11.14
CA ILE A 340 -1.88 -8.25 10.53
C ILE A 340 -0.38 -8.25 10.82
N VAL A 341 0.13 -9.34 11.39
CA VAL A 341 1.53 -9.53 11.77
C VAL A 341 2.06 -10.88 11.31
N GLY A 342 3.39 -10.97 11.17
CA GLY A 342 4.07 -12.19 10.75
C GLY A 342 3.73 -12.56 9.30
N SER A 343 3.53 -13.85 9.02
CA SER A 343 3.35 -14.39 7.66
C SER A 343 1.90 -14.74 7.31
N GLY A 344 0.92 -14.17 8.03
CA GLY A 344 -0.50 -14.43 7.75
C GLY A 344 -0.93 -13.87 6.38
N ARG A 345 -1.80 -14.60 5.67
CA ARG A 345 -2.36 -14.19 4.36
C ARG A 345 -3.90 -14.15 4.39
N PRO A 346 -4.52 -13.35 5.28
CA PRO A 346 -5.97 -13.25 5.35
C PRO A 346 -6.59 -12.63 4.10
N SER A 347 -7.86 -12.94 3.86
CA SER A 347 -8.71 -12.24 2.90
C SER A 347 -9.89 -11.58 3.62
N PHE A 348 -10.27 -10.38 3.18
CA PHE A 348 -11.33 -9.58 3.78
C PHE A 348 -12.41 -9.29 2.74
N HIS A 349 -13.65 -9.59 3.07
CA HIS A 349 -14.82 -9.40 2.21
C HIS A 349 -15.87 -8.59 2.97
N GLU A 350 -16.27 -7.44 2.44
CA GLU A 350 -17.32 -6.61 3.04
C GLU A 350 -17.02 -6.23 4.51
N VAL A 351 -15.73 -6.10 4.84
CA VAL A 351 -15.27 -5.69 6.17
C VAL A 351 -15.30 -4.18 6.25
N ARG A 352 -15.76 -3.65 7.38
CA ARG A 352 -15.78 -2.21 7.64
C ARG A 352 -14.99 -1.86 8.89
N THR A 353 -14.24 -0.76 8.85
CA THR A 353 -13.60 -0.18 10.04
C THR A 353 -14.00 1.28 10.19
N SER A 354 -14.18 1.76 11.42
CA SER A 354 -14.56 3.17 11.67
C SER A 354 -14.19 3.67 13.06
N SER A 355 -14.05 4.99 13.19
CA SER A 355 -13.85 5.67 14.48
C SER A 355 -12.63 5.20 15.30
N LEU A 356 -11.62 4.60 14.66
CA LEU A 356 -10.36 4.14 15.26
C LEU A 356 -9.21 5.04 14.80
N LYS A 357 -8.05 5.04 15.48
CA LYS A 357 -6.86 5.71 14.94
C LYS A 357 -6.48 5.13 13.58
N VAL A 358 -6.45 3.80 13.51
CA VAL A 358 -6.15 3.07 12.28
C VAL A 358 -7.21 2.00 12.05
N GLY A 359 -7.82 1.98 10.86
CA GLY A 359 -8.73 0.90 10.49
C GLY A 359 -8.01 -0.44 10.40
N VAL A 360 -7.02 -0.52 9.49
CA VAL A 360 -6.18 -1.71 9.26
C VAL A 360 -4.70 -1.34 9.36
N LEU A 361 -3.96 -2.05 10.20
CA LEU A 361 -2.52 -1.96 10.36
C LEU A 361 -1.83 -3.14 9.68
N LEU A 362 -1.07 -2.85 8.62
CA LEU A 362 -0.22 -3.80 7.91
C LEU A 362 1.18 -3.75 8.56
N ASP A 363 1.46 -4.72 9.42
CA ASP A 363 2.73 -4.92 10.13
C ASP A 363 3.23 -6.36 9.91
N ASN A 364 3.00 -6.87 8.71
CA ASN A 364 3.26 -8.23 8.25
C ASN A 364 4.61 -8.34 7.53
N ASP A 365 5.17 -9.54 7.50
CA ASP A 365 6.45 -9.89 6.86
C ASP A 365 6.30 -10.52 5.47
N VAL A 366 5.07 -10.89 5.08
CA VAL A 366 4.74 -11.48 3.77
C VAL A 366 3.47 -10.85 3.21
N GLY A 367 3.45 -10.48 1.93
CA GLY A 367 2.28 -9.93 1.23
C GLY A 367 1.16 -10.96 1.00
N HIS A 368 0.45 -10.83 -0.12
CA HIS A 368 -0.75 -11.62 -0.47
C HIS A 368 -1.93 -11.38 0.48
N LEU A 369 -2.19 -10.12 0.80
CA LEU A 369 -3.38 -9.71 1.54
C LEU A 369 -4.43 -9.21 0.55
N TYR A 370 -5.65 -9.73 0.65
CA TYR A 370 -6.71 -9.44 -0.30
C TYR A 370 -7.89 -8.76 0.39
N PHE A 371 -8.34 -7.64 -0.17
CA PHE A 371 -9.47 -6.86 0.33
C PHE A 371 -10.49 -6.69 -0.79
N TYR A 372 -11.73 -7.09 -0.53
CA TYR A 372 -12.84 -7.05 -1.49
C TYR A 372 -14.03 -6.34 -0.87
N ASN A 373 -14.57 -5.32 -1.56
CA ASN A 373 -15.77 -4.60 -1.15
C ASN A 373 -15.70 -4.05 0.30
N CYS A 374 -14.50 -3.74 0.79
CA CYS A 374 -14.30 -3.28 2.16
C CYS A 374 -14.42 -1.76 2.28
N MET A 375 -14.84 -1.28 3.45
CA MET A 375 -14.81 0.15 3.81
C MET A 375 -13.82 0.35 4.96
N LEU A 376 -12.61 0.79 4.64
CA LEU A 376 -11.50 0.89 5.58
C LEU A 376 -11.35 2.36 6.00
N SER A 377 -11.80 2.68 7.21
CA SER A 377 -11.81 4.03 7.76
C SER A 377 -11.28 4.12 9.20
N GLY A 378 -11.05 5.36 9.65
CA GLY A 378 -10.48 5.76 10.93
C GLY A 378 -10.00 7.21 10.89
N LEU A 379 -9.07 7.59 11.77
CA LEU A 379 -8.20 8.73 11.49
C LEU A 379 -7.37 8.45 10.23
N VAL A 380 -6.87 7.21 10.15
CA VAL A 380 -6.23 6.59 9.00
C VAL A 380 -7.00 5.33 8.62
N GLY A 381 -7.35 5.15 7.34
CA GLY A 381 -8.02 3.93 6.87
C GLY A 381 -7.10 2.70 6.94
N VAL A 382 -5.99 2.75 6.23
CA VAL A 382 -4.96 1.70 6.19
C VAL A 382 -3.60 2.31 6.51
N TYR A 383 -2.86 1.71 7.44
CA TYR A 383 -1.49 2.12 7.75
C TYR A 383 -0.53 0.95 7.46
N CYS A 384 0.38 1.17 6.52
CA CYS A 384 1.47 0.25 6.22
C CYS A 384 2.71 0.66 7.03
N SER A 385 2.89 0.02 8.20
CA SER A 385 4.08 0.24 9.03
C SER A 385 5.24 -0.66 8.63
N ARG A 386 4.94 -1.80 7.98
CA ARG A 386 5.91 -2.73 7.42
C ARG A 386 5.44 -3.13 6.03
N ASN A 387 6.26 -2.82 5.03
CA ASN A 387 5.94 -3.10 3.64
C ASN A 387 6.58 -4.41 3.20
N THR A 388 5.78 -5.26 2.58
CA THR A 388 6.23 -6.49 1.94
C THR A 388 5.98 -6.48 0.44
N GLY A 389 5.25 -5.46 -0.04
CA GLY A 389 4.59 -5.46 -1.34
C GLY A 389 3.49 -6.51 -1.44
N ASP A 390 2.89 -6.57 -2.62
CA ASP A 390 1.90 -7.58 -3.03
C ASP A 390 0.58 -7.58 -2.22
N TYR A 391 0.02 -6.39 -2.01
CA TYR A 391 -1.36 -6.25 -1.51
C TYR A 391 -2.35 -6.08 -2.67
N TYR A 392 -3.58 -6.56 -2.49
CA TYR A 392 -4.64 -6.45 -3.50
C TYR A 392 -5.91 -5.87 -2.88
N PHE A 393 -6.41 -4.79 -3.47
CA PHE A 393 -7.65 -4.12 -3.08
C PHE A 393 -8.58 -4.05 -4.30
N GLU A 394 -9.82 -4.48 -4.13
CA GLU A 394 -10.83 -4.42 -5.17
C GLU A 394 -12.17 -3.89 -4.64
N SER A 395 -12.70 -2.87 -5.32
CA SER A 395 -14.00 -2.24 -5.00
C SER A 395 -14.08 -1.76 -3.55
N CYS A 396 -12.95 -1.33 -2.98
CA CYS A 396 -12.86 -0.83 -1.62
C CYS A 396 -13.05 0.68 -1.54
N ASP A 397 -13.59 1.14 -0.42
CA ASP A 397 -13.51 2.53 0.02
C ASP A 397 -12.40 2.64 1.07
N ILE A 398 -11.32 3.37 0.77
CA ILE A 398 -10.19 3.59 1.69
C ILE A 398 -10.13 5.09 2.03
N THR A 399 -10.61 5.44 3.22
CA THR A 399 -10.80 6.84 3.64
C THR A 399 -10.35 7.06 5.09
N GLY A 400 -10.30 8.30 5.54
CA GLY A 400 -10.00 8.62 6.93
C GLY A 400 -10.13 10.10 7.21
N VAL A 401 -10.24 10.45 8.49
CA VAL A 401 -10.31 11.85 8.92
C VAL A 401 -9.05 12.63 8.52
N PHE A 402 -7.90 11.95 8.49
CA PHE A 402 -6.64 12.50 8.00
C PHE A 402 -6.27 11.96 6.62
N CYS A 403 -6.20 10.62 6.47
CA CYS A 403 -5.91 10.03 5.18
C CYS A 403 -6.53 8.64 4.99
N GLY A 404 -6.70 8.25 3.72
CA GLY A 404 -7.06 6.87 3.37
C GLY A 404 -5.94 5.89 3.70
N LEU A 405 -4.75 6.12 3.15
CA LEU A 405 -3.61 5.21 3.25
C LEU A 405 -2.36 5.94 3.77
N MET A 406 -1.75 5.39 4.81
CA MET A 406 -0.53 5.93 5.42
C MET A 406 0.64 4.98 5.25
N LEU A 407 1.82 5.54 4.99
CA LEU A 407 3.08 4.81 4.87
C LEU A 407 4.04 5.22 5.97
N GLY A 408 4.53 4.25 6.74
CA GLY A 408 5.45 4.49 7.83
C GLY A 408 6.91 4.30 7.42
N VAL A 409 7.81 5.20 7.80
CA VAL A 409 9.25 4.95 7.74
C VAL A 409 9.72 4.39 9.08
N LYS A 410 9.84 3.06 9.17
CA LYS A 410 10.24 2.34 10.38
C LYS A 410 11.36 1.36 10.07
N SER A 411 12.35 1.26 10.97
CA SER A 411 13.45 0.29 10.83
C SER A 411 12.97 -1.12 11.18
N VAL A 412 12.68 -1.93 10.16
CA VAL A 412 12.38 -3.36 10.35
C VAL A 412 13.01 -4.16 9.23
N SER A 413 13.84 -5.17 9.55
CA SER A 413 14.37 -6.15 8.58
C SER A 413 15.04 -5.51 7.34
N ASN A 414 15.80 -4.43 7.54
CA ASN A 414 16.43 -3.62 6.47
C ASN A 414 15.46 -2.96 5.47
N HIS A 415 14.16 -2.92 5.79
CA HIS A 415 13.16 -2.19 5.01
C HIS A 415 12.93 -0.80 5.62
N SER A 416 12.86 0.23 4.78
CA SER A 416 12.66 1.63 5.19
C SER A 416 11.29 2.14 4.72
N GLY A 417 10.21 1.43 5.08
CA GLY A 417 8.82 1.86 4.82
C GLY A 417 8.22 1.47 3.46
N GLY A 418 7.31 2.27 2.91
CA GLY A 418 6.75 2.10 1.55
C GLY A 418 5.44 1.29 1.47
N PHE A 419 4.93 1.11 0.25
CA PHE A 419 3.74 0.29 -0.02
C PHE A 419 3.67 -0.14 -1.48
N GLY A 420 3.46 -1.43 -1.70
CA GLY A 420 3.23 -1.98 -3.03
C GLY A 420 1.91 -2.73 -3.11
N ALA A 421 1.02 -2.32 -4.02
CA ALA A 421 -0.30 -2.91 -4.14
C ALA A 421 -0.91 -2.78 -5.54
N GLN A 422 -1.88 -3.63 -5.82
CA GLN A 422 -2.82 -3.44 -6.92
C GLN A 422 -4.15 -2.92 -6.36
N LEU A 423 -4.63 -1.82 -6.90
CA LEU A 423 -5.87 -1.17 -6.48
C LEU A 423 -6.82 -1.12 -7.68
N HIS A 424 -7.91 -1.89 -7.62
CA HIS A 424 -8.89 -2.03 -8.68
C HIS A 424 -10.25 -1.46 -8.25
N ARG A 425 -10.75 -0.42 -8.94
CA ARG A 425 -12.02 0.25 -8.61
C ARG A 425 -12.07 0.74 -7.15
N VAL A 426 -10.96 1.24 -6.65
CA VAL A 426 -10.85 1.71 -5.26
C VAL A 426 -11.23 3.19 -5.20
N HIS A 427 -12.12 3.51 -4.29
CA HIS A 427 -12.42 4.87 -3.92
C HIS A 427 -11.49 5.32 -2.79
N MET A 428 -10.75 6.40 -3.01
CA MET A 428 -9.93 7.06 -2.00
C MET A 428 -10.36 8.52 -1.94
N GLY A 429 -10.69 9.03 -0.78
CA GLY A 429 -11.27 10.37 -0.77
C GLY A 429 -11.79 10.82 0.57
N PHE A 430 -12.55 11.92 0.54
CA PHE A 430 -13.21 12.47 1.71
C PHE A 430 -12.25 12.70 2.87
N SER A 431 -11.05 13.15 2.55
CA SER A 431 -9.93 13.23 3.47
C SER A 431 -8.95 14.31 3.00
N PRO A 432 -8.18 14.90 3.91
CA PRO A 432 -7.04 15.75 3.55
C PRO A 432 -6.11 15.08 2.52
N PHE A 433 -5.78 13.81 2.72
CA PHE A 433 -4.89 13.08 1.83
C PHE A 433 -5.44 11.70 1.46
N SER A 434 -5.35 11.27 0.20
CA SER A 434 -5.61 9.85 -0.10
C SER A 434 -4.45 8.98 0.38
N ILE A 435 -3.22 9.36 0.05
CA ILE A 435 -1.99 8.65 0.42
C ILE A 435 -1.02 9.64 1.08
N TYR A 436 -0.52 9.30 2.27
CA TYR A 436 0.40 10.15 3.02
C TYR A 436 1.55 9.33 3.64
N GLN A 437 2.79 9.81 3.53
CA GLN A 437 3.94 9.15 4.17
C GLN A 437 4.44 9.93 5.38
N VAL A 438 4.73 9.21 6.46
CA VAL A 438 5.19 9.74 7.74
C VAL A 438 6.56 9.20 8.14
N ILE A 439 7.26 9.99 8.96
CA ILE A 439 8.49 9.60 9.64
C ILE A 439 8.11 9.01 11.00
N ASP A 440 8.12 7.69 11.13
CA ASP A 440 7.97 7.02 12.42
C ASP A 440 9.31 6.97 13.17
N ASP A 441 10.37 6.69 12.41
CA ASP A 441 11.74 6.60 12.90
C ASP A 441 12.59 7.75 12.32
N ALA A 442 12.70 8.82 13.09
CA ALA A 442 13.47 10.01 12.72
C ALA A 442 14.97 9.72 12.57
N ASP A 443 15.52 8.77 13.34
CA ASP A 443 16.94 8.43 13.30
C ASP A 443 17.26 7.61 12.05
N LEU A 444 16.39 6.65 11.69
CA LEU A 444 16.48 5.96 10.41
C LEU A 444 16.38 6.96 9.26
N TYR A 445 15.32 7.78 9.23
CA TYR A 445 15.10 8.72 8.12
C TYR A 445 16.25 9.71 7.94
N ALA A 446 16.88 10.16 9.03
CA ALA A 446 18.05 11.02 8.98
C ALA A 446 19.30 10.30 8.43
N SER A 447 19.51 9.04 8.79
CA SER A 447 20.71 8.27 8.45
C SER A 447 20.72 7.66 7.04
N VAL A 448 19.54 7.43 6.43
CA VAL A 448 19.43 6.86 5.08
C VAL A 448 19.32 7.94 4.01
N ASN A 449 19.85 7.66 2.81
CA ASN A 449 19.72 8.57 1.66
C ASN A 449 18.32 8.49 1.03
N SER A 450 17.69 7.32 1.10
CA SER A 450 16.36 7.07 0.57
C SER A 450 15.54 6.15 1.47
N VAL A 451 14.22 6.25 1.32
CA VAL A 451 13.22 5.40 1.96
C VAL A 451 12.28 4.86 0.90
N SER A 452 11.63 3.73 1.14
CA SER A 452 10.71 3.17 0.15
C SER A 452 9.44 4.02 0.06
N GLY A 453 9.03 4.32 -1.17
CA GLY A 453 7.81 5.04 -1.51
C GLY A 453 6.71 4.10 -1.99
N LEU A 454 6.08 4.45 -3.11
CA LEU A 454 4.98 3.70 -3.70
C LEU A 454 5.43 2.80 -4.85
N SER A 455 4.87 1.59 -4.90
CA SER A 455 4.92 0.68 -6.05
C SER A 455 3.54 0.11 -6.36
N CYS A 456 2.69 0.91 -7.01
CA CYS A 456 1.26 0.61 -7.13
C CYS A 456 0.75 0.57 -8.56
N ILE A 457 -0.14 -0.38 -8.83
CA ILE A 457 -0.98 -0.39 -10.03
C ILE A 457 -2.35 0.17 -9.65
N PHE A 458 -2.67 1.35 -10.17
CA PHE A 458 -3.96 2.01 -10.00
C PHE A 458 -4.86 1.74 -11.20
N ASN A 459 -5.78 0.79 -11.06
CA ASN A 459 -6.81 0.51 -12.05
C ASN A 459 -8.14 1.12 -11.59
N THR A 460 -8.54 2.24 -12.20
CA THR A 460 -9.79 2.94 -11.86
C THR A 460 -9.84 3.37 -10.39
N VAL A 461 -8.75 3.94 -9.88
CA VAL A 461 -8.75 4.57 -8.56
C VAL A 461 -9.28 5.99 -8.67
N GLN A 462 -10.16 6.36 -7.75
CA GLN A 462 -10.75 7.70 -7.70
C GLN A 462 -10.25 8.41 -6.45
N HIS A 463 -9.70 9.61 -6.62
CA HIS A 463 -9.26 10.52 -5.57
C HIS A 463 -10.32 11.60 -5.36
N GLU A 464 -11.42 11.28 -4.67
CA GLU A 464 -12.57 12.18 -4.58
C GLU A 464 -12.49 13.12 -3.37
N GLN A 465 -12.68 14.42 -3.62
CA GLN A 465 -12.90 15.45 -2.60
C GLN A 465 -11.73 15.54 -1.64
N ILE A 466 -10.55 15.68 -2.25
CA ILE A 466 -9.28 15.71 -1.56
C ILE A 466 -9.03 17.09 -0.97
N GLY A 467 -8.68 17.12 0.31
CA GLY A 467 -8.46 18.35 1.04
C GLY A 467 -7.14 19.04 0.76
N GLU A 468 -6.07 18.29 0.51
CA GLU A 468 -4.70 18.81 0.41
C GLU A 468 -3.88 18.18 -0.72
N ALA A 469 -3.78 16.85 -0.81
CA ALA A 469 -3.12 16.18 -1.93
C ALA A 469 -3.60 14.74 -2.06
N ALA A 470 -3.77 14.24 -3.29
CA ALA A 470 -4.05 12.82 -3.49
C ALA A 470 -2.88 11.97 -2.96
N ILE A 471 -1.65 12.38 -3.25
CA ILE A 471 -0.45 11.68 -2.79
C ILE A 471 0.53 12.70 -2.23
N LYS A 472 1.00 12.48 -0.99
CA LYS A 472 2.05 13.28 -0.36
C LYS A 472 3.10 12.36 0.28
N LEU A 473 4.19 12.13 -0.44
CA LEU A 473 5.33 11.34 0.02
C LEU A 473 6.44 12.22 0.61
N LEU A 474 7.37 11.59 1.31
CA LEU A 474 8.56 12.26 1.83
C LEU A 474 9.54 12.56 0.69
N PRO A 475 10.39 13.60 0.81
CA PRO A 475 11.37 13.93 -0.23
C PRO A 475 12.34 12.78 -0.57
N LYS A 476 12.70 11.96 0.43
CA LYS A 476 13.61 10.81 0.25
C LYS A 476 12.91 9.55 -0.29
N SER A 477 11.61 9.59 -0.54
CA SER A 477 10.84 8.40 -0.93
C SER A 477 11.12 7.97 -2.36
N GLU A 478 11.57 6.74 -2.56
CA GLU A 478 11.76 6.11 -3.86
C GLU A 478 10.48 5.38 -4.28
N SER A 479 9.79 5.95 -5.26
CA SER A 479 8.62 5.35 -5.89
C SER A 479 8.97 4.82 -7.28
N ASN A 480 8.52 3.61 -7.55
CA ASN A 480 8.79 2.87 -8.78
C ASN A 480 7.54 2.12 -9.23
N MET A 481 7.41 1.80 -10.52
CA MET A 481 6.27 1.03 -11.02
C MET A 481 4.89 1.59 -10.62
N ILE A 482 4.76 2.93 -10.57
CA ILE A 482 3.43 3.53 -10.51
C ILE A 482 2.83 3.42 -11.90
N VAL A 483 1.79 2.58 -12.03
CA VAL A 483 1.07 2.38 -13.29
C VAL A 483 -0.37 2.82 -13.09
N THR A 484 -0.87 3.73 -13.92
CA THR A 484 -2.26 4.23 -13.76
C THR A 484 -2.95 4.57 -15.07
N GLY A 485 -4.25 4.29 -15.16
CA GLY A 485 -5.11 4.78 -16.26
C GLY A 485 -5.61 6.22 -16.08
N GLY A 486 -5.21 6.89 -15.01
CA GLY A 486 -5.63 8.22 -14.58
C GLY A 486 -5.97 8.27 -13.08
N PHE A 487 -6.06 9.47 -12.49
CA PHE A 487 -6.17 9.64 -11.03
C PHE A 487 -7.60 9.84 -10.51
N GLY A 488 -8.59 10.22 -11.32
CA GLY A 488 -9.95 10.42 -10.79
C GLY A 488 -10.04 11.51 -9.72
N LEU A 489 -9.26 12.58 -9.86
CA LEU A 489 -9.11 13.61 -8.83
C LEU A 489 -10.28 14.59 -8.84
N SER A 490 -10.84 14.86 -7.66
CA SER A 490 -11.61 16.08 -7.40
C SER A 490 -11.12 16.75 -6.11
N TRP A 491 -11.00 18.08 -6.16
CA TRP A 491 -10.61 18.88 -5.00
C TRP A 491 -11.81 19.13 -4.09
N SER A 492 -11.58 19.06 -2.78
CA SER A 492 -12.49 19.60 -1.79
C SER A 492 -12.37 21.12 -1.70
N SER A 493 -13.42 21.80 -1.22
CA SER A 493 -13.36 23.23 -0.91
C SER A 493 -12.23 23.55 0.06
N TYR A 494 -11.39 24.51 -0.31
CA TYR A 494 -10.33 25.06 0.54
C TYR A 494 -10.83 26.15 1.50
N GLN A 495 -12.07 26.61 1.32
CA GLN A 495 -12.71 27.61 2.18
C GLN A 495 -13.47 26.92 3.31
N TYR A 496 -13.22 27.35 4.55
CA TYR A 496 -14.00 26.90 5.71
C TYR A 496 -15.22 27.76 5.93
N ALA A 497 -16.37 27.11 6.00
CA ALA A 497 -17.51 27.66 6.70
C ALA A 497 -17.45 27.19 8.17
N THR A 498 -17.87 28.05 9.11
CA THR A 498 -18.10 27.63 10.51
C THR A 498 -19.61 27.58 10.74
N PRO A 499 -20.18 26.44 11.17
CA PRO A 499 -19.54 25.13 11.38
C PRO A 499 -19.16 24.46 10.05
N ARG A 500 -18.22 23.50 10.08
CA ARG A 500 -17.87 22.69 8.89
C ARG A 500 -19.14 22.03 8.35
N GLN A 501 -19.58 22.44 7.17
CA GLN A 501 -20.74 21.88 6.49
C GLN A 501 -20.28 21.22 5.19
N GLY A 502 -20.89 20.08 4.87
CA GLY A 502 -20.71 19.41 3.58
C GLY A 502 -19.33 18.78 3.36
N TRP A 503 -18.81 18.94 2.15
CA TRP A 503 -17.69 18.19 1.59
C TRP A 503 -16.35 18.93 1.77
N GLN A 504 -16.08 19.42 2.99
CA GLN A 504 -14.91 20.25 3.34
C GLN A 504 -13.82 19.43 4.06
N PHE A 505 -12.79 19.01 3.31
CA PHE A 505 -11.75 18.08 3.77
C PHE A 505 -10.35 18.69 3.83
N ALA A 506 -10.17 19.96 3.44
CA ALA A 506 -8.92 20.67 3.67
C ALA A 506 -8.56 20.72 5.18
N LEU A 507 -7.27 20.83 5.50
CA LEU A 507 -6.74 20.96 6.87
C LEU A 507 -6.86 22.40 7.41
N PRO A 508 -7.36 22.60 8.64
CA PRO A 508 -7.64 23.93 9.18
C PRO A 508 -6.36 24.80 9.28
N ASP A 509 -6.53 26.13 9.34
CA ASP A 509 -5.41 27.09 9.38
C ASP A 509 -4.48 26.87 10.58
N SER A 510 -5.00 26.27 11.65
CA SER A 510 -4.25 25.89 12.84
C SER A 510 -3.24 24.76 12.63
N LEU A 511 -3.36 23.98 11.55
CA LEU A 511 -2.35 22.98 11.14
C LEU A 511 -1.60 23.40 9.90
N LEU A 512 -2.32 23.88 8.88
CA LEU A 512 -1.76 24.27 7.60
C LEU A 512 -2.37 25.59 7.15
N PRO A 513 -1.59 26.69 7.13
CA PRO A 513 -2.09 28.00 6.71
C PRO A 513 -2.68 27.97 5.29
N ALA A 514 -3.72 28.75 5.01
CA ALA A 514 -4.38 28.81 3.71
C ALA A 514 -3.43 29.00 2.51
N ALA A 515 -2.34 29.76 2.67
CA ALA A 515 -1.32 29.98 1.64
C ALA A 515 -0.44 28.75 1.32
N GLN A 516 -0.54 27.69 2.13
CA GLN A 516 0.20 26.43 1.98
C GLN A 516 -0.72 25.24 1.67
N ARG A 517 -2.03 25.47 1.51
CA ARG A 517 -2.98 24.42 1.17
C ARG A 517 -2.95 24.05 -0.29
N GLN A 518 -3.24 22.79 -0.58
CA GLN A 518 -3.49 22.27 -1.93
C GLN A 518 -2.41 22.69 -2.95
N GLN A 519 -1.14 22.73 -2.51
CA GLN A 519 -0.02 23.21 -3.34
C GLN A 519 0.15 22.36 -4.60
N TYR A 520 0.08 21.03 -4.45
CA TYR A 520 0.20 20.06 -5.53
C TYR A 520 -0.79 18.92 -5.30
N ALA A 521 -1.42 18.41 -6.36
CA ALA A 521 -2.26 17.22 -6.26
C ALA A 521 -1.46 15.96 -5.90
N VAL A 522 -0.23 15.86 -6.41
CA VAL A 522 0.68 14.75 -6.14
C VAL A 522 2.06 15.29 -5.82
N TRP A 523 2.65 14.81 -4.73
CA TRP A 523 4.02 15.10 -4.32
C TRP A 523 4.78 13.79 -4.11
N LEU A 524 5.78 13.56 -4.96
CA LEU A 524 6.61 12.37 -4.98
C LEU A 524 8.06 12.76 -4.64
N GLY A 525 8.78 11.84 -3.99
CA GLY A 525 10.22 11.96 -3.79
C GLY A 525 10.97 11.68 -5.09
N THR A 526 11.69 10.56 -5.13
CA THR A 526 12.28 10.02 -6.34
C THR A 526 11.25 9.19 -7.11
N LEU A 527 11.09 9.44 -8.40
CA LEU A 527 10.22 8.68 -9.30
C LEU A 527 11.04 7.99 -10.38
N GLY A 528 10.86 6.69 -10.55
CA GLY A 528 11.45 5.91 -11.65
C GLY A 528 10.48 4.87 -12.20
N ASN A 529 10.73 4.40 -13.42
CA ASN A 529 10.08 3.25 -14.07
C ASN A 529 8.56 3.24 -13.90
N SER A 530 7.93 4.41 -14.07
CA SER A 530 6.51 4.61 -13.83
C SER A 530 5.81 5.00 -15.12
N ASP A 531 4.60 4.51 -15.29
CA ASP A 531 3.76 4.71 -16.46
C ASP A 531 2.49 5.45 -16.03
N ILE A 532 2.51 6.77 -16.22
CA ILE A 532 1.43 7.69 -15.86
C ILE A 532 0.94 8.36 -17.16
N PRO A 533 0.30 7.61 -18.06
CA PRO A 533 -0.20 8.14 -19.32
C PRO A 533 -1.36 9.10 -19.09
N ARG A 534 -1.66 9.90 -20.11
CA ARG A 534 -2.84 10.78 -20.09
C ARG A 534 -4.13 9.96 -20.05
N GLY A 535 -4.79 9.94 -18.89
CA GLY A 535 -5.96 9.10 -18.67
C GLY A 535 -7.16 9.48 -19.55
N SER A 536 -7.81 8.49 -20.17
CA SER A 536 -9.12 8.67 -20.84
C SER A 536 -10.33 8.39 -19.96
N VAL A 537 -10.16 7.66 -18.85
CA VAL A 537 -11.30 7.11 -18.09
C VAL A 537 -11.58 7.91 -16.81
N THR A 538 -10.53 8.30 -16.07
CA THR A 538 -10.68 8.98 -14.77
C THR A 538 -10.14 10.42 -14.76
N GLY A 539 -9.60 10.92 -15.87
CA GLY A 539 -9.12 12.29 -16.00
C GLY A 539 -7.69 12.54 -15.47
N ASN A 540 -7.15 13.71 -15.81
CA ASN A 540 -5.78 14.12 -15.49
C ASN A 540 -5.71 14.83 -14.12
N LEU A 541 -4.50 14.94 -13.56
CA LEU A 541 -4.26 15.84 -12.43
C LEU A 541 -4.30 17.31 -12.89
N PHE A 542 -4.79 18.17 -12.01
CA PHE A 542 -4.87 19.61 -12.24
C PHE A 542 -4.64 20.38 -10.94
N ALA A 543 -4.12 21.60 -11.07
CA ALA A 543 -3.90 22.50 -9.95
C ALA A 543 -5.25 22.90 -9.30
N SER A 544 -5.25 23.09 -7.99
CA SER A 544 -6.41 23.61 -7.27
C SER A 544 -6.64 25.10 -7.56
N ALA A 545 -7.83 25.59 -7.20
CA ALA A 545 -8.16 27.02 -7.13
C ALA A 545 -7.83 27.65 -5.75
N ALA A 546 -7.21 26.91 -4.83
CA ALA A 546 -6.80 27.41 -3.52
C ALA A 546 -5.69 28.49 -3.65
N PRO A 547 -5.61 29.47 -2.73
CA PRO A 547 -4.58 30.51 -2.76
C PRO A 547 -3.15 29.99 -2.74
N GLY A 548 -2.93 28.81 -2.13
CA GLY A 548 -1.63 28.15 -2.05
C GLY A 548 -1.30 27.22 -3.23
N ALA A 549 -2.21 27.07 -4.21
CA ALA A 549 -2.01 26.15 -5.32
C ALA A 549 -0.81 26.56 -6.19
N LEU A 550 0.10 25.61 -6.44
CA LEU A 550 1.32 25.82 -7.23
C LEU A 550 1.34 24.98 -8.52
N GLY A 551 0.69 23.82 -8.53
CA GLY A 551 0.67 22.96 -9.71
C GLY A 551 -0.12 21.66 -9.53
N ALA A 552 -0.04 20.79 -10.54
CA ALA A 552 -0.60 19.44 -10.51
C ALA A 552 0.32 18.46 -9.77
N ALA A 553 1.62 18.45 -10.07
CA ALA A 553 2.56 17.54 -9.43
C ALA A 553 3.89 18.19 -9.03
N ARG A 554 4.52 17.65 -8.00
CA ARG A 554 5.92 17.92 -7.62
C ARG A 554 6.70 16.60 -7.51
N ILE A 555 7.84 16.53 -8.18
CA ILE A 555 8.75 15.38 -8.16
C ILE A 555 10.13 15.91 -7.73
N GLU A 556 10.65 15.45 -6.59
CA GLU A 556 11.97 15.88 -6.10
C GLU A 556 13.09 15.41 -7.03
N LYS A 557 12.98 14.17 -7.53
CA LYS A 557 13.97 13.58 -8.43
C LYS A 557 13.32 12.63 -9.44
N LEU A 558 13.58 12.81 -10.73
CA LEU A 558 13.18 11.87 -11.78
C LEU A 558 14.39 11.00 -12.14
N ALA A 559 14.38 9.72 -11.78
CA ALA A 559 15.54 8.82 -11.87
C ALA A 559 15.69 8.11 -13.23
N THR A 560 14.59 7.77 -13.88
CA THR A 560 14.61 7.04 -15.16
C THR A 560 13.55 7.59 -16.12
N THR A 561 13.44 7.02 -17.32
CA THR A 561 12.37 7.35 -18.28
C THR A 561 11.03 6.84 -17.76
N SER A 562 10.24 7.74 -17.19
CA SER A 562 8.84 7.51 -16.85
C SER A 562 7.95 8.19 -17.89
N ASP A 563 6.81 7.58 -18.24
CA ASP A 563 5.73 8.30 -18.90
C ASP A 563 5.00 9.13 -17.84
N LEU A 564 4.91 10.45 -18.07
CA LEU A 564 4.36 11.42 -17.14
C LEU A 564 3.24 12.27 -17.77
N GLU A 565 2.73 11.88 -18.94
CA GLU A 565 1.72 12.67 -19.68
C GLU A 565 0.45 12.95 -18.84
N GLY A 566 0.08 12.06 -17.92
CA GLY A 566 -1.08 12.18 -17.02
C GLY A 566 -0.89 13.17 -15.86
N LEU A 567 0.33 13.68 -15.63
CA LEU A 567 0.61 14.67 -14.58
C LEU A 567 0.38 16.12 -15.02
N SER A 568 -0.03 16.38 -16.27
CA SER A 568 -0.09 17.73 -16.84
C SER A 568 1.27 18.44 -16.71
N LEU A 569 2.23 18.08 -17.56
CA LEU A 569 3.64 18.48 -17.44
C LEU A 569 3.86 20.00 -17.30
N ASP A 570 3.06 20.82 -17.98
CA ASP A 570 3.14 22.29 -17.90
C ASP A 570 2.79 22.84 -16.49
N ALA A 571 2.06 22.06 -15.70
CA ALA A 571 1.69 22.37 -14.33
C ALA A 571 2.49 21.51 -13.31
N SER A 572 3.54 20.81 -13.74
CA SER A 572 4.35 19.94 -12.88
C SER A 572 5.74 20.51 -12.63
N LEU A 573 6.20 20.43 -11.38
CA LEU A 573 7.56 20.81 -10.98
C LEU A 573 8.43 19.56 -10.83
N ILE A 574 9.45 19.43 -11.68
CA ILE A 574 10.52 18.45 -11.52
C ILE A 574 11.75 19.19 -10.97
N VAL A 575 12.08 18.96 -9.71
CA VAL A 575 13.15 19.70 -9.01
C VAL A 575 14.52 19.29 -9.53
N SER A 576 14.74 17.99 -9.68
CA SER A 576 15.93 17.44 -10.30
C SER A 576 15.57 16.28 -11.20
N LYS A 577 16.37 16.08 -12.24
CA LYS A 577 16.39 14.85 -13.03
C LYS A 577 17.73 14.21 -12.74
N GLU A 578 17.78 12.89 -12.54
CA GLU A 578 19.06 12.24 -12.76
C GLU A 578 19.48 12.61 -14.16
N PRO A 579 20.70 13.15 -14.34
CA PRO A 579 21.23 13.25 -15.68
C PRO A 579 21.03 11.84 -16.23
N PHE A 580 20.34 11.76 -17.37
CA PHE A 580 20.44 10.57 -18.17
C PHE A 580 21.94 10.31 -18.18
N ALA A 581 22.37 9.15 -17.68
CA ALA A 581 23.72 8.76 -17.96
C ALA A 581 23.72 8.68 -19.49
N GLU A 582 24.09 9.79 -20.15
CA GLU A 582 25.00 9.70 -21.25
C GLU A 582 25.98 8.68 -20.72
N LEU A 583 25.87 7.47 -21.23
CA LEU A 583 26.96 6.56 -21.21
C LEU A 583 28.07 7.41 -21.83
N SER A 584 28.85 8.09 -20.98
CA SER A 584 30.19 8.50 -21.28
C SER A 584 30.87 7.17 -21.43
N LEU A 585 30.73 6.65 -22.65
CA LEU A 585 31.34 5.46 -23.15
C LEU A 585 32.82 5.78 -23.22
N ASN A 586 33.45 5.92 -22.06
CA ASN A 586 34.89 5.96 -22.00
C ASN A 586 35.33 4.61 -22.61
N PRO A 587 36.37 4.59 -23.47
CA PRO A 587 36.77 3.39 -24.19
C PRO A 587 37.01 2.18 -23.28
N ALA A 588 37.44 2.39 -22.03
CA ALA A 588 37.63 1.31 -21.05
C ALA A 588 36.29 0.76 -20.50
N THR A 589 35.27 1.59 -20.31
CA THR A 589 33.92 1.14 -19.96
C THR A 589 33.28 0.41 -21.13
N LEU A 590 33.45 0.89 -22.36
CA LEU A 590 33.04 0.18 -23.59
C LEU A 590 33.75 -1.17 -23.74
N LEU A 591 35.06 -1.20 -23.48
CA LEU A 591 35.87 -2.40 -23.55
C LEU A 591 35.52 -3.38 -22.42
N ARG A 592 35.18 -2.87 -21.23
CA ARG A 592 34.74 -3.64 -20.06
C ARG A 592 33.32 -4.19 -20.26
N ASP A 593 32.40 -3.40 -20.81
CA ASP A 593 31.09 -3.86 -21.26
C ASP A 593 31.25 -4.90 -22.36
N ARG A 594 32.14 -4.68 -23.34
CA ARG A 594 32.47 -5.67 -24.37
C ARG A 594 33.05 -6.96 -23.78
N THR A 595 33.89 -6.89 -22.75
CA THR A 595 34.46 -8.09 -22.11
C THR A 595 33.49 -8.77 -21.14
N LEU A 596 32.59 -8.04 -20.50
CA LEU A 596 31.49 -8.59 -19.67
C LEU A 596 30.33 -9.11 -20.54
N ARG A 597 30.21 -8.66 -21.80
CA ARG A 597 29.33 -9.19 -22.84
C ARG A 597 29.75 -10.55 -23.40
N ALA A 598 30.77 -11.22 -22.83
CA ALA A 598 31.06 -12.62 -23.15
C ALA A 598 29.86 -13.58 -22.91
N PHE A 599 28.82 -13.13 -22.20
CA PHE A 599 27.56 -13.84 -21.99
C PHE A 599 26.38 -13.36 -22.88
N ASN A 600 26.60 -12.43 -23.81
CA ASN A 600 25.62 -12.01 -24.84
C ASN A 600 26.32 -12.03 -26.21
N PRO A 601 26.15 -13.08 -27.04
CA PRO A 601 26.73 -13.12 -28.37
C PRO A 601 26.28 -11.89 -29.18
N VAL A 602 27.06 -11.51 -30.19
CA VAL A 602 26.60 -10.53 -31.17
C VAL A 602 25.37 -11.15 -31.84
N VAL A 603 24.19 -10.70 -31.43
CA VAL A 603 22.92 -11.18 -31.97
C VAL A 603 22.69 -10.55 -33.34
N ARG A 604 21.95 -11.27 -34.18
CA ARG A 604 21.57 -10.82 -35.53
C ARG A 604 20.97 -9.42 -35.47
N GLY A 605 21.29 -8.59 -36.47
CA GLY A 605 20.68 -7.26 -36.64
C GLY A 605 19.16 -7.34 -36.86
N ASN A 606 18.54 -6.20 -37.17
CA ASN A 606 17.09 -6.11 -37.36
C ASN A 606 16.56 -7.22 -38.29
N LEU A 607 15.69 -8.09 -37.77
CA LEU A 607 15.15 -9.27 -38.44
C LEU A 607 14.12 -8.93 -39.53
N LEU A 608 13.82 -7.64 -39.72
CA LEU A 608 12.85 -7.15 -40.69
C LEU A 608 13.51 -6.84 -42.03
N GLN A 609 12.79 -7.12 -43.11
CA GLN A 609 13.23 -6.73 -44.45
C GLN A 609 13.09 -5.21 -44.62
N ASN A 610 14.20 -4.48 -44.53
CA ASN A 610 14.31 -3.03 -44.80
C ASN A 610 13.07 -2.21 -44.35
N PRO A 611 12.82 -2.07 -43.04
CA PRO A 611 11.62 -1.42 -42.50
C PRO A 611 11.51 0.08 -42.82
N GLU A 612 12.54 0.70 -43.38
CA GLU A 612 12.47 2.08 -43.85
C GLU A 612 11.91 2.20 -45.27
N SER A 613 11.77 1.09 -46.00
CA SER A 613 11.21 1.10 -47.35
C SER A 613 9.71 0.78 -47.32
N PRO A 614 8.84 1.67 -47.85
CA PRO A 614 7.41 1.37 -48.01
C PRO A 614 7.15 0.06 -48.79
N ALA A 615 8.03 -0.29 -49.72
CA ALA A 615 7.91 -1.49 -50.56
C ALA A 615 8.08 -2.80 -49.77
N SER A 616 8.67 -2.75 -48.57
CA SER A 616 8.84 -3.92 -47.70
C SER A 616 7.56 -4.34 -46.98
N TYR A 617 6.50 -3.53 -47.06
CA TYR A 617 5.25 -3.75 -46.36
C TYR A 617 4.17 -4.27 -47.30
N LYS A 618 3.44 -5.29 -46.85
CA LYS A 618 2.14 -5.64 -47.40
C LYS A 618 1.07 -4.76 -46.75
N LEU A 619 0.25 -4.15 -47.59
CA LEU A 619 -0.69 -3.09 -47.24
C LEU A 619 -2.13 -3.57 -47.40
N VAL A 620 -3.00 -3.23 -46.45
CA VAL A 620 -4.46 -3.40 -46.55
C VAL A 620 -5.14 -2.10 -46.11
N GLY A 621 -6.08 -1.59 -46.92
CA GLY A 621 -6.96 -0.49 -46.55
C GLY A 621 -6.34 0.90 -46.50
N GLY A 622 -5.20 1.13 -47.16
CA GLY A 622 -4.59 2.45 -47.26
C GLY A 622 -3.33 2.47 -48.11
N THR A 623 -2.61 3.59 -48.07
CA THR A 623 -1.33 3.80 -48.77
C THR A 623 -0.22 4.07 -47.77
N LEU A 624 1.02 3.71 -48.11
CA LEU A 624 2.20 3.93 -47.27
C LEU A 624 3.28 4.62 -48.07
N ASN A 625 3.81 5.73 -47.55
CA ASN A 625 4.87 6.50 -48.19
C ASN A 625 5.92 6.92 -47.15
N ALA A 626 7.15 7.14 -47.60
CA ALA A 626 8.13 7.87 -46.79
C ALA A 626 7.68 9.34 -46.71
N SER A 627 7.59 9.87 -45.50
CA SER A 627 7.27 11.27 -45.25
C SER A 627 8.55 12.07 -45.09
N ALA A 628 8.65 13.19 -45.80
CA ALA A 628 9.75 14.14 -45.63
C ALA A 628 9.66 14.90 -44.30
N ASN A 629 8.47 14.97 -43.68
CA ASN A 629 8.22 15.73 -42.48
C ASN A 629 7.51 14.88 -41.42
N ALA A 630 7.96 14.99 -40.17
CA ALA A 630 7.21 14.52 -39.03
C ALA A 630 5.95 15.39 -38.82
N PRO A 631 4.82 14.82 -38.39
CA PRO A 631 3.59 15.58 -38.14
C PRO A 631 3.70 16.54 -36.95
N VAL A 632 4.59 16.24 -36.02
CA VAL A 632 5.02 17.08 -34.90
C VAL A 632 6.53 16.92 -34.73
N PRO A 633 7.24 17.89 -34.11
CA PRO A 633 8.66 17.75 -33.82
C PRO A 633 8.99 16.41 -33.14
N VAL A 634 9.97 15.69 -33.67
CA VAL A 634 10.42 14.43 -33.07
C VAL A 634 11.16 14.71 -31.74
N PRO A 635 10.89 13.96 -30.66
CA PRO A 635 11.61 14.09 -29.39
C PRO A 635 13.13 13.88 -29.53
N GLY A 636 13.93 14.42 -28.60
CA GLY A 636 15.39 14.21 -28.60
C GLY A 636 15.77 12.72 -28.59
N VAL A 637 15.12 11.95 -27.72
CA VAL A 637 15.27 10.48 -27.59
C VAL A 637 14.98 9.72 -28.89
N PHE A 638 14.12 10.25 -29.75
CA PHE A 638 13.82 9.65 -31.06
C PHE A 638 15.02 9.72 -31.99
N ARG A 639 15.76 10.84 -31.96
CA ARG A 639 16.97 11.05 -32.77
C ARG A 639 18.20 10.36 -32.19
N GLU A 640 18.25 10.23 -30.87
CA GLU A 640 19.30 9.46 -30.20
C GLU A 640 19.21 7.98 -30.58
N GLU A 641 17.99 7.43 -30.63
CA GLU A 641 17.77 6.02 -30.96
C GLU A 641 17.88 5.72 -32.45
N LEU A 642 17.26 6.55 -33.30
CA LEU A 642 17.12 6.27 -34.73
C LEU A 642 18.16 7.02 -35.60
N GLY A 643 19.00 7.83 -34.98
CA GLY A 643 19.96 8.69 -35.65
C GLY A 643 19.40 10.06 -36.04
N PRO A 644 20.25 10.94 -36.60
CA PRO A 644 19.92 12.34 -36.83
C PRO A 644 18.89 12.57 -37.95
N MET A 645 18.70 11.60 -38.84
CA MET A 645 17.80 11.67 -40.00
C MET A 645 17.01 10.37 -40.18
N PRO A 646 16.11 10.05 -39.24
CA PRO A 646 15.34 8.81 -39.29
C PRO A 646 14.30 8.83 -40.41
N VAL A 647 14.10 7.71 -41.09
CA VAL A 647 13.03 7.58 -42.08
C VAL A 647 11.69 7.44 -41.37
N ILE A 648 10.79 8.39 -41.63
CA ILE A 648 9.42 8.36 -41.11
C ILE A 648 8.50 7.84 -42.20
N LEU A 649 7.75 6.79 -41.90
CA LEU A 649 6.74 6.25 -42.77
C LEU A 649 5.37 6.81 -42.39
N GLN A 650 4.57 7.20 -43.37
CA GLN A 650 3.21 7.68 -43.21
C GLN A 650 2.23 6.74 -43.90
N PHE A 651 1.37 6.12 -43.10
CA PHE A 651 0.20 5.40 -43.59
C PHE A 651 -1.01 6.33 -43.66
N THR A 652 -1.67 6.37 -44.81
CA THR A 652 -2.92 7.10 -45.03
C THR A 652 -4.07 6.12 -45.29
N PRO A 653 -5.09 6.05 -44.41
CA PRO A 653 -6.25 5.18 -44.61
C PRO A 653 -6.99 5.50 -45.92
N ALA A 654 -7.46 4.46 -46.62
CA ALA A 654 -8.36 4.63 -47.75
C ALA A 654 -9.77 4.98 -47.24
N PRO A 655 -10.54 5.82 -47.97
CA PRO A 655 -11.92 6.10 -47.62
C PRO A 655 -12.73 4.80 -47.47
N ASN A 656 -13.48 4.66 -46.37
CA ASN A 656 -14.34 3.52 -46.06
C ASN A 656 -13.64 2.15 -45.93
N ALA A 657 -12.32 2.11 -45.67
CA ALA A 657 -11.62 0.86 -45.44
C ALA A 657 -12.20 0.08 -44.23
N ALA A 658 -12.64 -1.16 -44.46
CA ALA A 658 -13.15 -2.04 -43.41
C ALA A 658 -12.04 -2.54 -42.45
N LEU A 659 -10.77 -2.44 -42.86
CA LEU A 659 -9.58 -2.78 -42.08
C LEU A 659 -8.40 -1.98 -42.62
N CYS A 660 -7.57 -1.42 -41.74
CA CYS A 660 -6.29 -0.81 -42.09
C CYS A 660 -5.17 -1.62 -41.44
N GLN A 661 -4.31 -2.25 -42.25
CA GLN A 661 -3.27 -3.13 -41.73
C GLN A 661 -1.98 -3.03 -42.53
N LEU A 662 -0.85 -3.06 -41.83
CA LEU A 662 0.48 -3.27 -42.38
C LEU A 662 1.03 -4.63 -41.94
N GLN A 663 1.75 -5.30 -42.83
CA GLN A 663 2.52 -6.49 -42.50
C GLN A 663 3.92 -6.37 -43.08
N ILE A 664 4.94 -6.67 -42.27
CA ILE A 664 6.33 -6.74 -42.72
C ILE A 664 6.88 -8.13 -42.43
N ASN A 665 7.38 -8.78 -43.46
CA ASN A 665 7.94 -10.11 -43.35
C ASN A 665 9.30 -10.07 -42.64
N LEU A 666 9.57 -11.11 -41.87
CA LEU A 666 10.92 -11.32 -41.36
C LEU A 666 11.84 -11.74 -42.52
N ALA A 667 13.11 -11.37 -42.45
CA ALA A 667 14.12 -11.94 -43.33
C ALA A 667 14.20 -13.45 -43.03
N VAL A 668 14.05 -14.28 -44.07
CA VAL A 668 14.05 -15.74 -43.91
C VAL A 668 15.45 -16.19 -43.47
N ALA A 669 15.62 -16.40 -42.18
CA ALA A 669 16.74 -17.15 -41.64
C ALA A 669 16.18 -18.40 -40.95
N SER A 670 16.74 -19.57 -41.29
CA SER A 670 16.48 -20.79 -40.53
C SER A 670 16.87 -20.54 -39.07
N TYR A 671 15.90 -20.60 -38.16
CA TYR A 671 16.09 -20.50 -36.71
C TYR A 671 16.75 -21.79 -36.19
N PRO A 672 17.93 -21.74 -35.54
CA PRO A 672 18.47 -22.93 -34.88
C PRO A 672 18.51 -22.82 -33.34
N SER A 673 18.10 -21.70 -32.73
CA SER A 673 18.22 -21.51 -31.27
C SER A 673 16.85 -21.30 -30.62
N SER A 674 16.34 -22.34 -29.96
CA SER A 674 15.04 -22.37 -29.28
C SER A 674 15.03 -21.67 -27.91
N SER A 675 15.98 -20.78 -27.63
CA SER A 675 16.25 -20.30 -26.26
C SER A 675 16.39 -18.77 -26.11
N ILE A 676 16.28 -17.99 -27.19
CA ILE A 676 16.48 -16.54 -27.15
C ILE A 676 15.15 -15.81 -27.41
N PRO A 677 14.68 -14.92 -26.51
CA PRO A 677 13.44 -14.17 -26.70
C PRO A 677 13.56 -13.17 -27.85
N LEU A 678 12.44 -12.79 -28.48
CA LEU A 678 12.42 -11.70 -29.45
C LEU A 678 12.03 -10.39 -28.80
N SER A 679 12.75 -9.32 -29.14
CA SER A 679 12.40 -7.96 -28.76
C SER A 679 11.94 -7.14 -29.95
N LEU A 680 10.85 -6.39 -29.78
CA LEU A 680 10.28 -5.47 -30.77
C LEU A 680 10.37 -4.03 -30.26
N SER A 681 10.70 -3.09 -31.13
CA SER A 681 10.64 -1.64 -30.88
C SER A 681 10.04 -0.91 -32.08
N LEU A 682 9.22 0.10 -31.84
CA LEU A 682 8.67 0.97 -32.89
C LEU A 682 8.28 2.31 -32.29
N TRP A 683 8.56 3.41 -32.99
CA TRP A 683 7.95 4.70 -32.70
C TRP A 683 6.71 4.92 -33.54
N VAL A 684 5.62 5.38 -32.94
CA VAL A 684 4.35 5.67 -33.62
C VAL A 684 3.82 7.05 -33.25
N TYR A 685 3.10 7.66 -34.17
CA TYR A 685 2.29 8.85 -33.95
C TYR A 685 0.97 8.68 -34.71
N SER A 686 -0.14 9.03 -34.07
CA SER A 686 -1.43 9.19 -34.74
C SER A 686 -2.27 10.20 -33.98
N ALA A 687 -2.96 11.08 -34.70
CA ALA A 687 -3.96 11.97 -34.11
C ALA A 687 -5.31 11.27 -33.90
N SER A 688 -5.41 9.97 -34.24
CA SER A 688 -6.62 9.18 -34.01
C SER A 688 -6.87 8.94 -32.52
N GLN A 689 -8.15 8.80 -32.18
CA GLN A 689 -8.59 8.27 -30.88
C GLN A 689 -8.63 6.74 -30.86
N SER A 690 -8.53 6.09 -32.02
CA SER A 690 -8.45 4.64 -32.16
C SER A 690 -7.03 4.14 -31.86
N GLY A 691 -6.94 2.93 -31.29
CA GLY A 691 -5.66 2.32 -30.96
C GLY A 691 -4.94 1.76 -32.18
N ILE A 692 -3.62 1.69 -32.10
CA ILE A 692 -2.74 0.94 -33.00
C ILE A 692 -2.45 -0.39 -32.34
N ASN A 693 -2.79 -1.50 -32.99
CA ASN A 693 -2.50 -2.84 -32.48
C ASN A 693 -1.25 -3.41 -33.15
N VAL A 694 -0.19 -3.64 -32.39
CA VAL A 694 1.05 -4.23 -32.88
C VAL A 694 1.09 -5.70 -32.48
N ARG A 695 1.23 -6.59 -33.47
CA ARG A 695 1.30 -8.02 -33.24
C ARG A 695 2.53 -8.64 -33.87
N LEU A 696 3.22 -9.49 -33.12
CA LEU A 696 4.20 -10.43 -33.65
C LEU A 696 3.49 -11.75 -33.93
N ASN A 697 3.41 -12.13 -35.21
CA ASN A 697 2.71 -13.33 -35.64
C ASN A 697 3.70 -14.45 -35.91
N ALA A 698 3.38 -15.64 -35.41
CA ALA A 698 4.12 -16.85 -35.71
C ALA A 698 3.22 -17.96 -36.25
N THR A 699 3.87 -18.90 -36.92
CA THR A 699 3.27 -20.02 -37.63
C THR A 699 3.76 -21.30 -36.94
N GLY A 700 2.87 -22.06 -36.31
CA GLY A 700 3.24 -23.35 -35.71
C GLY A 700 3.34 -24.46 -36.76
N SER A 701 4.27 -25.40 -36.57
CA SER A 701 4.40 -26.63 -37.38
C SER A 701 3.77 -27.84 -36.68
N VAL A 702 2.49 -27.76 -36.34
CA VAL A 702 1.77 -28.92 -35.78
C VAL A 702 0.81 -29.49 -36.82
N GLY A 703 1.25 -30.60 -37.45
CA GLY A 703 0.40 -31.67 -37.98
C GLY A 703 -0.67 -31.32 -39.01
N THR A 704 -0.41 -31.69 -40.28
CA THR A 704 -1.28 -31.66 -41.46
C THR A 704 -1.52 -30.28 -42.09
N ALA A 705 -1.29 -30.21 -43.41
CA ALA A 705 -1.20 -29.00 -44.22
C ALA A 705 -2.47 -28.12 -44.30
N ALA A 706 -3.51 -28.41 -43.52
CA ALA A 706 -4.81 -27.72 -43.57
C ALA A 706 -5.09 -26.81 -42.36
N ALA A 707 -4.30 -26.86 -41.28
CA ALA A 707 -4.52 -26.02 -40.09
C ALA A 707 -3.22 -25.35 -39.65
N VAL A 708 -2.79 -24.35 -40.41
CA VAL A 708 -1.74 -23.42 -39.97
C VAL A 708 -2.33 -22.53 -38.86
N ASP A 709 -2.13 -22.91 -37.60
CA ASP A 709 -2.57 -22.12 -36.43
C ASP A 709 -1.70 -20.85 -36.34
N LYS A 710 -2.25 -19.72 -36.81
CA LYS A 710 -1.61 -18.40 -36.70
C LYS A 710 -1.85 -17.88 -35.29
N ARG A 711 -0.85 -17.97 -34.44
CA ARG A 711 -0.91 -17.41 -33.09
C ARG A 711 -0.20 -16.05 -33.04
N ALA A 712 -0.83 -15.08 -32.39
CA ALA A 712 -0.18 -13.84 -32.00
C ALA A 712 0.54 -14.08 -30.68
N TYR A 713 1.87 -13.97 -30.67
CA TYR A 713 2.70 -14.21 -29.48
C TYR A 713 2.92 -12.93 -28.66
N TYR A 714 2.95 -11.79 -29.33
CA TYR A 714 2.91 -10.47 -28.73
C TYR A 714 1.77 -9.67 -29.35
N SER A 715 1.00 -8.95 -28.53
CA SER A 715 -0.10 -8.08 -28.96
C SER A 715 -0.24 -6.91 -28.00
N GLN A 716 0.13 -5.70 -28.44
CA GLN A 716 -0.07 -4.48 -27.65
C GLN A 716 -0.92 -3.48 -28.43
N THR A 717 -1.89 -2.85 -27.76
CA THR A 717 -2.67 -1.74 -28.32
C THR A 717 -2.19 -0.43 -27.70
N VAL A 718 -1.79 0.52 -28.54
CA VAL A 718 -1.24 1.83 -28.12
C VAL A 718 -2.10 2.95 -28.68
N TYR A 719 -2.30 4.03 -27.93
CA TYR A 719 -3.13 5.18 -28.31
C TYR A 719 -2.27 6.46 -28.34
N PRO A 720 -1.59 6.77 -29.44
CA PRO A 720 -0.58 7.85 -29.45
C PRO A 720 -1.16 9.26 -29.31
N ARG A 721 -2.46 9.46 -29.53
CA ARG A 721 -3.23 10.71 -29.25
C ARG A 721 -2.52 12.02 -29.61
N GLY A 722 -1.83 12.08 -30.75
CA GLY A 722 -1.14 13.27 -31.22
C GLY A 722 0.23 13.54 -30.59
N SER A 723 0.84 12.58 -29.91
CA SER A 723 2.25 12.56 -29.53
C SER A 723 2.98 11.36 -30.14
N TRP A 724 4.32 11.43 -30.16
CA TRP A 724 5.15 10.30 -30.54
C TRP A 724 5.27 9.35 -29.35
N SER A 725 4.82 8.11 -29.50
CA SER A 725 4.90 7.07 -28.47
C SER A 725 5.83 5.95 -28.93
N LYS A 726 6.62 5.41 -28.00
CA LYS A 726 7.44 4.24 -28.24
C LYS A 726 6.68 2.98 -27.82
N ILE A 727 6.68 1.98 -28.70
CA ILE A 727 6.11 0.65 -28.46
C ILE A 727 7.29 -0.29 -28.31
N THR A 728 7.38 -0.98 -27.17
CA THR A 728 8.39 -2.01 -26.93
C THR A 728 7.74 -3.30 -26.47
N GLY A 729 8.24 -4.44 -26.94
CA GLY A 729 7.80 -5.76 -26.54
C GLY A 729 8.99 -6.70 -26.36
N ILE A 730 8.93 -7.56 -25.34
CA ILE A 730 9.82 -8.71 -25.19
C ILE A 730 8.92 -9.94 -25.13
N ASP A 731 9.16 -10.92 -25.98
CA ASP A 731 8.42 -12.18 -25.97
C ASP A 731 9.00 -13.16 -24.94
N ASN A 732 8.16 -14.06 -24.43
CA ASN A 732 8.63 -15.23 -23.70
C ASN A 732 9.20 -16.24 -24.71
N THR A 733 10.29 -16.92 -24.35
CA THR A 733 10.87 -17.98 -25.17
C THR A 733 9.79 -19.04 -25.50
N PRO A 734 9.52 -19.35 -26.78
CA PRO A 734 8.61 -20.43 -27.14
C PRO A 734 9.07 -21.74 -26.49
N THR A 735 8.21 -22.37 -25.69
CA THR A 735 8.53 -23.67 -25.07
C THR A 735 8.49 -24.83 -26.08
N ASP A 736 7.94 -24.59 -27.28
CA ASP A 736 7.83 -25.56 -28.36
C ASP A 736 8.71 -25.13 -29.55
N GLN A 737 9.64 -26.00 -29.93
CA GLN A 737 10.59 -25.80 -31.04
C GLN A 737 9.91 -25.75 -32.42
N SER A 738 8.60 -25.96 -32.50
CA SER A 738 7.80 -26.01 -33.73
C SER A 738 7.35 -24.64 -34.26
N VAL A 739 7.61 -23.54 -33.55
CA VAL A 739 7.08 -22.20 -33.86
C VAL A 739 8.05 -21.42 -34.76
N VAL A 740 7.57 -20.98 -35.94
CA VAL A 740 8.32 -20.14 -36.87
C VAL A 740 7.68 -18.75 -36.94
N TYR A 741 8.37 -17.73 -36.44
CA TYR A 741 7.94 -16.34 -36.60
C TYR A 741 7.95 -15.94 -38.08
N SER A 742 6.87 -15.30 -38.53
CA SER A 742 6.66 -15.05 -39.96
C SER A 742 6.63 -13.57 -40.33
N PHE A 743 5.95 -12.74 -39.53
CA PHE A 743 5.80 -11.31 -39.81
C PHE A 743 5.33 -10.52 -38.59
N VAL A 744 5.62 -9.22 -38.60
CA VAL A 744 5.00 -8.25 -37.70
C VAL A 744 3.79 -7.64 -38.41
N SER A 745 2.66 -7.52 -37.71
CA SER A 745 1.46 -6.82 -38.23
C SER A 745 1.10 -5.62 -37.37
N LEU A 746 0.75 -4.52 -38.02
CA LEU A 746 0.26 -3.29 -37.38
C LEU A 746 -1.18 -3.08 -37.86
N GLU A 747 -2.17 -3.17 -36.96
CA GLU A 747 -3.54 -2.71 -37.23
C GLU A 747 -3.60 -1.22 -36.90
N LEU A 748 -4.01 -0.42 -37.89
CA LEU A 748 -3.92 1.03 -37.84
C LEU A 748 -5.31 1.68 -37.74
N PRO A 749 -5.40 2.88 -37.15
CA PRO A 749 -6.59 3.71 -37.21
C PRO A 749 -7.09 3.96 -38.63
N ARG A 750 -8.41 4.04 -38.78
CA ARG A 750 -9.09 4.18 -40.09
C ARG A 750 -9.47 5.62 -40.42
N ASP A 751 -9.46 6.48 -39.41
CA ASP A 751 -9.99 7.85 -39.44
C ASP A 751 -8.90 8.90 -39.65
N ARG A 752 -7.63 8.58 -39.39
CA ARG A 752 -6.51 9.52 -39.48
C ARG A 752 -5.22 8.84 -39.98
N PRO A 753 -4.32 9.62 -40.62
CA PRO A 753 -2.98 9.14 -40.93
C PRO A 753 -2.22 8.68 -39.69
N THR A 754 -1.43 7.63 -39.84
CA THR A 754 -0.56 7.10 -38.80
C THR A 754 0.88 7.14 -39.29
N TYR A 755 1.77 7.64 -38.46
CA TYR A 755 3.18 7.81 -38.74
C TYR A 755 3.96 6.85 -37.86
N PHE A 756 5.01 6.25 -38.40
CA PHE A 756 5.85 5.36 -37.62
C PHE A 756 7.29 5.36 -38.13
N ALA A 757 8.22 5.06 -37.25
CA ALA A 757 9.64 5.04 -37.53
C ALA A 757 10.35 4.03 -36.64
N GLY A 758 11.54 3.60 -37.06
CA GLY A 758 12.39 2.82 -36.19
C GLY A 758 11.88 1.42 -35.85
N LEU A 759 11.10 0.81 -36.76
CA LEU A 759 10.59 -0.55 -36.52
C LEU A 759 11.76 -1.54 -36.47
N MET A 760 11.91 -2.19 -35.33
CA MET A 760 12.93 -3.18 -35.05
C MET A 760 12.34 -4.46 -34.52
N LEU A 761 12.91 -5.57 -34.95
CA LEU A 761 12.78 -6.87 -34.30
C LEU A 761 14.19 -7.47 -34.14
N SER A 762 14.57 -7.88 -32.94
CA SER A 762 15.88 -8.48 -32.66
C SER A 762 15.76 -9.73 -31.79
N GLU A 763 16.75 -10.61 -31.87
CA GLU A 763 16.93 -11.69 -30.89
C GLU A 763 17.58 -11.12 -29.62
N GLY A 764 17.08 -11.46 -28.44
CA GLY A 764 17.55 -10.95 -27.16
C GLY A 764 17.09 -9.51 -26.89
N PRO A 765 17.76 -8.77 -25.98
CA PRO A 765 17.47 -7.36 -25.71
C PRO A 765 17.54 -6.48 -26.97
N LEU A 766 16.81 -5.36 -26.98
CA LEU A 766 16.84 -4.39 -28.09
C LEU A 766 18.26 -3.89 -28.35
N ALA A 767 18.79 -4.18 -29.54
CA ALA A 767 20.09 -3.69 -30.01
C ALA A 767 20.02 -2.23 -30.50
N ALA A 768 21.18 -1.65 -30.84
CA ALA A 768 21.22 -0.35 -31.51
C ALA A 768 20.47 -0.41 -32.86
N PHE A 769 19.74 0.66 -33.20
CA PHE A 769 18.93 0.70 -34.41
C PHE A 769 19.75 0.41 -35.67
N SER A 770 19.30 -0.57 -36.46
CA SER A 770 19.78 -0.82 -37.82
C SER A 770 18.58 -0.82 -38.78
N PRO A 771 18.59 0.03 -39.82
CA PRO A 771 17.52 0.09 -40.81
C PRO A 771 17.55 -1.09 -41.80
N ARG A 772 18.59 -1.92 -41.76
CA ARG A 772 18.77 -3.05 -42.68
C ARG A 772 19.11 -4.32 -41.93
N TYR A 773 18.69 -5.43 -42.52
CA TYR A 773 19.13 -6.75 -42.13
C TYR A 773 20.65 -6.87 -42.31
N HIS A 774 21.37 -7.22 -41.24
CA HIS A 774 22.80 -7.50 -41.28
C HIS A 774 22.98 -9.01 -41.09
N ILE A 775 23.31 -9.71 -42.17
CA ILE A 775 23.39 -11.19 -42.19
C ILE A 775 24.63 -11.73 -41.45
N ALA A 776 25.54 -10.86 -41.04
CA ALA A 776 26.81 -11.22 -40.44
C ALA A 776 27.08 -10.34 -39.23
N ALA A 777 26.84 -10.91 -38.06
CA ALA A 777 27.80 -10.94 -36.96
C ALA A 777 27.20 -11.91 -35.93
N ASP A 778 27.40 -13.21 -36.14
CA ASP A 778 27.25 -14.23 -35.08
C ASP A 778 28.63 -14.59 -34.49
N ASP A 779 29.71 -14.22 -35.18
CA ASP A 779 31.09 -14.39 -34.74
C ASP A 779 31.71 -13.00 -34.50
N ASP A 780 32.53 -12.87 -33.46
CA ASP A 780 33.49 -11.76 -33.34
C ASP A 780 34.18 -11.54 -34.70
N VAL A 781 34.62 -10.31 -34.99
CA VAL A 781 35.23 -9.90 -36.27
C VAL A 781 36.47 -10.75 -36.63
N GLU A 782 36.26 -11.99 -37.02
CA GLU A 782 37.24 -13.00 -37.36
C GLU A 782 36.80 -13.55 -38.72
N LEU A 783 37.60 -13.25 -39.74
CA LEU A 783 37.35 -13.63 -41.12
C LEU A 783 37.84 -15.07 -41.33
N VAL A 784 37.11 -16.04 -40.77
CA VAL A 784 37.60 -17.43 -40.64
C VAL A 784 37.56 -18.22 -41.96
N ARG A 785 36.75 -17.82 -42.94
CA ARG A 785 36.66 -18.53 -44.25
C ARG A 785 37.21 -17.68 -45.40
N PRO A 786 37.87 -18.30 -46.39
CA PRO A 786 38.27 -17.63 -47.62
C PRO A 786 37.07 -16.97 -48.32
N GLY A 787 37.09 -15.63 -48.46
CA GLY A 787 36.03 -14.83 -49.08
C GLY A 787 35.09 -14.11 -48.10
N ASP A 788 35.18 -14.40 -46.80
CA ASP A 788 34.53 -13.63 -45.76
C ASP A 788 35.19 -12.25 -45.65
N GLY A 789 34.37 -11.20 -45.50
CA GLY A 789 34.87 -9.84 -45.44
C GLY A 789 33.88 -8.83 -44.89
N LEU A 790 34.39 -7.75 -44.32
CA LEU A 790 33.60 -6.64 -43.80
C LEU A 790 33.02 -5.83 -44.96
N VAL A 791 31.69 -5.76 -45.06
CA VAL A 791 31.03 -4.94 -46.09
C VAL A 791 30.88 -3.51 -45.59
N LEU A 792 31.62 -2.59 -46.22
CA LEU A 792 31.58 -1.16 -45.98
C LEU A 792 30.73 -0.47 -47.04
N THR A 793 29.89 0.48 -46.64
CA THR A 793 29.11 1.30 -47.57
C THR A 793 29.71 2.69 -47.61
N SER A 794 30.05 3.17 -48.79
CA SER A 794 30.55 4.53 -49.00
C SER A 794 29.45 5.58 -48.80
N PRO A 795 29.79 6.86 -48.58
CA PRO A 795 28.82 7.94 -48.50
C PRO A 795 27.91 8.07 -49.75
N GLY A 796 28.38 7.60 -50.91
CA GLY A 796 27.60 7.57 -52.16
C GLY A 796 26.74 6.31 -52.35
N GLY A 797 26.66 5.42 -51.35
CA GLY A 797 25.83 4.21 -51.39
C GLY A 797 26.49 2.98 -52.03
N ASN A 798 27.67 3.12 -52.63
CA ASN A 798 28.41 1.98 -53.18
C ASN A 798 28.93 1.07 -52.05
N ARG A 799 28.83 -0.24 -52.24
CA ARG A 799 29.24 -1.25 -51.24
C ARG A 799 30.57 -1.89 -51.63
N PHE A 800 31.42 -2.10 -50.65
CA PHE A 800 32.74 -2.69 -50.80
C PHE A 800 32.93 -3.77 -49.74
N ARG A 801 33.51 -4.91 -50.11
CA ARG A 801 33.91 -5.98 -49.19
C ARG A 801 35.40 -5.87 -48.94
N LEU A 802 35.77 -5.68 -47.68
CA LEU A 802 37.12 -5.73 -47.17
C LEU A 802 37.42 -7.16 -46.70
N THR A 803 38.36 -7.86 -47.33
CA THR A 803 38.80 -9.20 -46.91
C THR A 803 40.26 -9.16 -46.46
N VAL A 804 40.68 -10.12 -45.64
CA VAL A 804 42.09 -10.35 -45.27
C VAL A 804 42.42 -11.81 -45.57
N ASN A 805 43.49 -12.07 -46.32
CA ASN A 805 43.94 -13.44 -46.60
C ASN A 805 44.93 -13.95 -45.53
N ASP A 806 45.30 -15.24 -45.62
CA ASP A 806 46.22 -15.89 -44.68
C ASP A 806 47.63 -15.28 -44.67
N GLN A 807 47.97 -14.46 -45.66
CA GLN A 807 49.22 -13.69 -45.73
C GLN A 807 49.09 -12.28 -45.09
N GLY A 808 47.95 -11.95 -44.50
CA GLY A 808 47.65 -10.65 -43.91
C GLY A 808 47.38 -9.54 -44.92
N GLN A 809 47.17 -9.87 -46.21
CA GLN A 809 46.90 -8.89 -47.24
C GLN A 809 45.42 -8.49 -47.23
N ILE A 810 45.18 -7.18 -47.17
CA ILE A 810 43.85 -6.58 -47.21
C ILE A 810 43.45 -6.39 -48.67
N SER A 811 42.26 -6.86 -49.07
CA SER A 811 41.69 -6.57 -50.39
C SER A 811 40.30 -5.94 -50.29
N ILE A 812 40.00 -5.02 -51.20
CA ILE A 812 38.71 -4.32 -51.29
C ILE A 812 38.09 -4.63 -52.65
N SER A 813 36.90 -5.23 -52.65
CA SER A 813 36.15 -5.52 -53.88
C SER A 813 34.74 -4.93 -53.84
N PRO A 814 34.19 -4.39 -54.94
CA PRO A 814 32.79 -3.98 -54.99
C PRO A 814 31.86 -5.15 -54.65
N VAL A 815 30.77 -4.85 -53.93
CA VAL A 815 29.68 -5.81 -53.69
C VAL A 815 28.50 -5.37 -54.53
N ASN A 816 28.17 -6.17 -55.54
CA ASN A 816 26.96 -5.98 -56.34
C ASN A 816 25.70 -6.23 -55.52
#